data_AF-H5WJW1-F1
#
_entry.id   AF-H5WJW1-F1
#
_cell.length_a   1.000
_cell.length_b   1.000
_cell.length_c   1.000
_cell.angle_alpha   90.00
_cell.angle_beta   90.00
_cell.angle_gamma   90.00
#
_symmetry.space_group_name_H-M   'P 1'
#
loop_
_entity.id
_entity.type
_entity.pdbx_description
1 polymer ?
#
loop_
_entity_poly.entity_id
_entity_poly.type
_entity_poly.pdbx_seq_one_letter_code
_entity_poly.pdbx_strand_id
1 'polypeptide(L)'
;MSQIERSGTLDAALQQAAAQLAQARPDGATAHRPVLYLPGNAGRIDAVEQWLFAQPEAIAGCDVFQIYALGPAEGWERTVLANVGLVTPFIGPGVRHLVNAGLARNIRCNLSQVPQLFEGRWRPEVAIAHVSPPDAEGRVTLGLNAGLDIAPVRAARWKLAVVSRRMPRWHIASVDDPASGQRFDIGCAMRLDEFDAVVEIDEPLLERPMQTAQSAEASADTRAIAANVIDLLHRDAAMGPGADTLPHTLQLGIGRLPDAVADELVARGLGVAGIWSEMLSDGVLRLLRAGLIARAGRTSAGERDTPGHIATLRERIVVGFVLGSMALYEAMHDNPAFAVLPQAEVNDPALIRLNDRMASLNAALAVSLTGEVAAATLDKRYYSDVGGQFDFALGASWSRGGVAVIGLPSAVRLRDGALGSRIVATHAEGAHHTIGADLPVVVVSEQGAADLRGLHDCERVEAMLSIAHPQWRAALAKDARTLPSMQGVGAIPAQLVALRDGRHAVLRPAVRADIPAIADYIGRLSEADRFTRYMGTVSERALTDPSRMNRLYDETLDYREHAAFLIELDREVIGVSHAFRIGQGGTYEVSYSRRSDFGRQGLGTHLMHALIDWGVAAGAENFYATTYRNKNPRMRSLFDRFGFSAHADPDDYNAVSYRATVHELARQRAVRAQATAALAESARAARAPGGVADQDSALAQGA
;
A
#
# COMPACT_ATOMS: atom_id res chain seq x y z
N MET A 1 10.98 -12.59 -50.63
CA MET A 1 10.38 -13.79 -50.02
C MET A 1 11.51 -14.68 -49.50
N SER A 2 12.26 -14.21 -48.50
CA SER A 2 13.28 -15.01 -47.81
C SER A 2 12.60 -16.16 -47.06
N GLN A 3 13.32 -17.27 -46.95
CA GLN A 3 12.88 -18.58 -46.49
C GLN A 3 12.26 -18.53 -45.10
N ILE A 4 10.92 -18.52 -45.00
CA ILE A 4 10.24 -18.96 -43.78
C ILE A 4 10.33 -20.49 -43.79
N GLU A 5 11.12 -21.07 -42.88
CA GLU A 5 11.04 -22.50 -42.63
C GLU A 5 9.68 -22.78 -41.97
N ARG A 6 8.74 -23.32 -42.75
CA ARG A 6 7.58 -24.01 -42.17
C ARG A 6 8.12 -25.28 -41.51
N SER A 7 8.63 -25.13 -40.30
CA SER A 7 9.04 -26.24 -39.43
C SER A 7 7.88 -27.22 -39.36
N GLY A 8 8.12 -28.50 -39.65
CA GLY A 8 7.09 -29.54 -39.75
C GLY A 8 6.23 -29.68 -38.49
N THR A 9 6.42 -30.74 -37.71
CA THR A 9 5.67 -30.95 -36.46
C THR A 9 6.13 -29.99 -35.36
N LEU A 10 5.28 -29.74 -34.34
CA LEU A 10 5.65 -28.95 -33.15
C LEU A 10 6.95 -29.44 -32.49
N ASP A 11 7.15 -30.75 -32.39
CA ASP A 11 8.38 -31.34 -31.84
C ASP A 11 9.64 -30.84 -32.58
N ALA A 12 9.66 -30.94 -33.91
CA ALA A 12 10.79 -30.46 -34.73
C ALA A 12 11.08 -28.97 -34.52
N ALA A 13 10.04 -28.13 -34.41
CA ALA A 13 10.19 -26.70 -34.15
C ALA A 13 10.79 -26.43 -32.76
N LEU A 14 10.36 -27.19 -31.74
CA LEU A 14 10.89 -27.10 -30.38
C LEU A 14 12.31 -27.65 -30.25
N GLN A 15 12.67 -28.68 -31.02
CA GLN A 15 14.06 -29.15 -31.13
C GLN A 15 14.97 -28.09 -31.75
N GLN A 16 14.49 -27.36 -32.76
CA GLN A 16 15.22 -26.23 -33.36
C GLN A 16 15.41 -25.10 -32.33
N ALA A 17 14.36 -24.75 -31.59
CA ALA A 17 14.44 -23.79 -30.48
C ALA A 17 15.47 -24.20 -29.42
N ALA A 18 15.48 -25.47 -29.01
CA ALA A 18 16.47 -26.00 -28.07
C ALA A 18 17.90 -25.95 -28.62
N ALA A 19 18.09 -26.21 -29.92
CA ALA A 19 19.39 -26.08 -30.57
C ALA A 19 19.90 -24.63 -30.58
N GLN A 20 19.02 -23.65 -30.82
CA GLN A 20 19.38 -22.22 -30.73
C GLN A 20 19.83 -21.84 -29.32
N LEU A 21 19.12 -22.30 -28.30
CA LEU A 21 19.48 -22.08 -26.89
C LEU A 21 20.83 -22.73 -26.54
N ALA A 22 21.09 -23.95 -27.05
CA ALA A 22 22.34 -24.65 -26.82
C ALA A 22 23.55 -23.92 -27.46
N GLN A 23 23.38 -23.38 -28.66
CA GLN A 23 24.40 -22.60 -29.36
C GLN A 23 24.73 -21.27 -28.67
N ALA A 24 23.75 -20.68 -27.97
CA ALA A 24 23.93 -19.43 -27.26
C ALA A 24 24.54 -19.59 -25.85
N ARG A 25 24.79 -20.82 -25.38
CA ARG A 25 25.38 -21.07 -24.07
C ARG A 25 26.79 -20.49 -24.03
N PRO A 26 27.13 -19.67 -23.02
CA PRO A 26 28.44 -19.06 -22.98
C PRO A 26 29.52 -20.06 -22.56
N ASP A 27 30.73 -19.86 -23.08
CA ASP A 27 31.93 -20.57 -22.67
C ASP A 27 32.45 -19.98 -21.34
N GLY A 28 32.02 -20.53 -20.20
CA GLY A 28 32.58 -20.21 -18.87
C GLY A 28 31.57 -19.87 -17.77
N ALA A 29 32.06 -19.74 -16.53
CA ALA A 29 31.25 -19.68 -15.30
C ALA A 29 30.65 -18.29 -14.97
N THR A 30 31.04 -17.22 -15.69
CA THR A 30 30.68 -15.82 -15.35
C THR A 30 29.66 -15.18 -16.30
N ALA A 31 29.18 -15.89 -17.32
CA ALA A 31 28.27 -15.35 -18.32
C ALA A 31 26.81 -15.77 -18.06
N HIS A 32 25.87 -14.90 -18.44
CA HIS A 32 24.43 -15.12 -18.23
C HIS A 32 23.93 -16.32 -19.02
N ARG A 33 22.98 -17.06 -18.42
CA ARG A 33 22.34 -18.23 -19.05
C ARG A 33 21.44 -17.76 -20.20
N PRO A 34 21.38 -18.49 -21.32
CA PRO A 34 20.43 -18.19 -22.39
C PRO A 34 19.00 -18.19 -21.87
N VAL A 35 18.19 -17.25 -22.36
CA VAL A 35 16.81 -17.01 -21.97
C VAL A 35 15.86 -17.54 -23.04
N LEU A 36 14.98 -18.44 -22.61
CA LEU A 36 13.78 -18.87 -23.33
C LEU A 36 12.59 -18.08 -22.80
N TYR A 37 11.93 -17.28 -23.65
CA TYR A 37 10.66 -16.66 -23.30
C TYR A 37 9.48 -17.57 -23.67
N LEU A 38 8.56 -17.76 -22.71
CA LEU A 38 7.29 -18.44 -22.91
C LEU A 38 6.12 -17.51 -22.57
N PRO A 39 5.03 -17.52 -23.35
CA PRO A 39 3.79 -16.85 -22.98
C PRO A 39 3.25 -17.46 -21.68
N GLY A 40 2.72 -16.60 -20.80
CA GLY A 40 2.02 -17.04 -19.61
C GLY A 40 0.55 -16.62 -19.63
N ASN A 41 -0.10 -16.56 -18.47
CA ASN A 41 -1.54 -16.29 -18.38
C ASN A 41 -2.34 -17.21 -19.36
N ALA A 42 -3.37 -16.70 -20.03
CA ALA A 42 -4.14 -17.42 -21.04
C ALA A 42 -3.40 -17.58 -22.38
N GLY A 43 -2.27 -16.90 -22.57
CA GLY A 43 -1.40 -17.07 -23.75
C GLY A 43 -0.58 -18.36 -23.74
N ARG A 44 -0.54 -19.05 -22.58
CA ARG A 44 0.09 -20.37 -22.40
C ARG A 44 -0.23 -21.33 -23.54
N ILE A 45 0.78 -22.10 -23.96
CA ILE A 45 0.66 -23.18 -24.95
C ILE A 45 0.88 -24.51 -24.22
N ASP A 46 -0.16 -25.31 -24.07
CA ASP A 46 -0.12 -26.52 -23.24
C ASP A 46 0.83 -27.56 -23.85
N ALA A 47 0.78 -27.77 -25.16
CA ALA A 47 1.67 -28.70 -25.85
C ALA A 47 3.16 -28.34 -25.72
N VAL A 48 3.50 -27.04 -25.67
CA VAL A 48 4.90 -26.58 -25.50
C VAL A 48 5.38 -26.85 -24.08
N GLU A 49 4.55 -26.55 -23.08
CA GLU A 49 4.90 -26.85 -21.69
C GLU A 49 5.00 -28.36 -21.44
N GLN A 50 4.08 -29.16 -21.98
CA GLN A 50 4.15 -30.62 -21.87
C GLN A 50 5.43 -31.18 -22.50
N TRP A 51 5.83 -30.67 -23.66
CA TRP A 51 7.09 -31.04 -24.30
C TRP A 51 8.27 -30.69 -23.40
N LEU A 52 8.29 -29.49 -22.83
CA LEU A 52 9.35 -29.08 -21.90
C LEU A 52 9.40 -29.97 -20.66
N PHE A 53 8.25 -30.30 -20.08
CA PHE A 53 8.17 -31.15 -18.89
C PHE A 53 8.56 -32.60 -19.17
N ALA A 54 8.32 -33.10 -20.39
CA ALA A 54 8.67 -34.44 -20.79
C ALA A 54 10.20 -34.63 -20.93
N GLN A 55 10.89 -33.59 -21.39
CA GLN A 55 12.33 -33.62 -21.72
C GLN A 55 13.04 -32.30 -21.35
N PRO A 56 13.05 -31.92 -20.07
CA PRO A 56 13.62 -30.65 -19.62
C PRO A 56 15.14 -30.55 -19.85
N GLU A 57 15.82 -31.69 -20.00
CA GLU A 57 17.25 -31.77 -20.36
C GLU A 57 17.58 -31.09 -21.70
N ALA A 58 16.61 -30.98 -22.61
CA ALA A 58 16.78 -30.30 -23.90
C ALA A 58 17.20 -28.84 -23.73
N ILE A 59 16.80 -28.19 -22.61
CA ILE A 59 17.15 -26.80 -22.31
C ILE A 59 17.87 -26.64 -20.95
N ALA A 60 18.44 -27.73 -20.41
CA ALA A 60 19.23 -27.67 -19.18
C ALA A 60 20.39 -26.68 -19.30
N GLY A 61 20.58 -25.78 -18.34
CA GLY A 61 21.57 -24.70 -18.47
C GLY A 61 20.98 -23.36 -18.90
N CYS A 62 19.69 -23.30 -19.28
CA CYS A 62 19.00 -22.08 -19.68
C CYS A 62 18.09 -21.53 -18.56
N ASP A 63 17.66 -20.27 -18.71
CA ASP A 63 16.61 -19.66 -17.90
C ASP A 63 15.31 -19.55 -18.73
N VAL A 64 14.17 -19.99 -18.19
CA VAL A 64 12.84 -19.79 -18.76
C VAL A 64 12.21 -18.58 -18.10
N PHE A 65 11.87 -17.58 -18.92
CA PHE A 65 11.18 -16.38 -18.49
C PHE A 65 9.69 -16.49 -18.82
N GLN A 66 8.83 -16.50 -17.80
CA GLN A 66 7.37 -16.58 -17.98
C GLN A 66 6.66 -15.67 -16.98
N ILE A 67 5.65 -14.93 -17.45
CA ILE A 67 4.88 -13.98 -16.65
C ILE A 67 3.55 -14.65 -16.26
N TYR A 68 3.25 -14.76 -14.97
CA TYR A 68 2.01 -15.40 -14.48
C TYR A 68 1.83 -16.85 -14.99
N ALA A 69 2.75 -17.73 -14.59
CA ALA A 69 2.71 -19.15 -14.94
C ALA A 69 1.47 -19.87 -14.34
N LEU A 70 0.60 -20.38 -15.21
CA LEU A 70 -0.61 -21.14 -14.86
C LEU A 70 -0.45 -22.66 -15.02
N GLY A 71 0.64 -23.13 -15.62
CA GLY A 71 0.92 -24.55 -15.84
C GLY A 71 1.03 -25.40 -14.57
N PRO A 72 0.96 -26.74 -14.70
CA PRO A 72 0.98 -27.66 -13.57
C PRO A 72 2.29 -27.57 -12.79
N ALA A 73 2.18 -27.49 -11.46
CA ALA A 73 3.31 -27.35 -10.54
C ALA A 73 4.38 -28.44 -10.71
N GLU A 74 3.97 -29.70 -10.80
CA GLU A 74 4.85 -30.87 -10.93
C GLU A 74 5.75 -30.80 -12.17
N GLY A 75 5.25 -30.26 -13.28
CA GLY A 75 6.03 -30.08 -14.51
C GLY A 75 7.16 -29.07 -14.32
N TRP A 76 6.87 -27.96 -13.63
CA TRP A 76 7.86 -26.95 -13.30
C TRP A 76 8.89 -27.43 -12.27
N GLU A 77 8.48 -28.25 -11.28
CA GLU A 77 9.41 -28.91 -10.35
C GLU A 77 10.42 -29.76 -11.10
N ARG A 78 9.95 -30.63 -12.01
CA ARG A 78 10.82 -31.48 -12.84
C ARG A 78 11.79 -30.64 -13.70
N THR A 79 11.30 -29.54 -14.25
CA THR A 79 12.09 -28.61 -15.06
C THR A 79 13.24 -27.99 -14.24
N VAL A 80 12.95 -27.53 -13.01
CA VAL A 80 13.99 -26.99 -12.13
C VAL A 80 15.01 -28.05 -11.73
N LEU A 81 14.56 -29.26 -11.39
CA LEU A 81 15.46 -30.38 -11.03
C LEU A 81 16.41 -30.77 -12.17
N ALA A 82 16.02 -30.53 -13.43
CA ALA A 82 16.86 -30.72 -14.60
C ALA A 82 17.82 -29.54 -14.88
N ASN A 83 18.07 -28.67 -13.89
CA ASN A 83 18.92 -27.49 -14.01
C ASN A 83 18.40 -26.48 -15.06
N VAL A 84 17.10 -26.22 -15.08
CA VAL A 84 16.52 -25.07 -15.82
C VAL A 84 16.14 -24.01 -14.80
N GLY A 85 16.59 -22.78 -15.01
CA GLY A 85 16.22 -21.68 -14.11
C GLY A 85 14.85 -21.14 -14.48
N LEU A 86 13.98 -20.92 -13.50
CA LEU A 86 12.71 -20.24 -13.74
C LEU A 86 12.80 -18.81 -13.28
N VAL A 87 12.33 -17.89 -14.12
CA VAL A 87 12.35 -16.45 -13.88
C VAL A 87 10.97 -15.89 -14.15
N THR A 88 10.44 -15.15 -13.20
CA THR A 88 9.11 -14.52 -13.35
C THR A 88 9.11 -13.13 -12.72
N PRO A 89 8.50 -12.13 -13.37
CA PRO A 89 8.23 -10.84 -12.76
C PRO A 89 6.84 -10.76 -12.12
N PHE A 90 6.04 -11.83 -12.24
CA PHE A 90 4.72 -11.90 -11.62
C PHE A 90 4.35 -13.35 -11.31
N ILE A 91 4.23 -13.66 -10.02
CA ILE A 91 4.13 -15.04 -9.53
C ILE A 91 2.75 -15.63 -9.81
N GLY A 92 2.71 -16.65 -10.67
CA GLY A 92 1.53 -17.48 -10.92
C GLY A 92 1.45 -18.71 -10.01
N PRO A 93 0.25 -19.34 -9.89
CA PRO A 93 0.06 -20.54 -9.08
C PRO A 93 0.96 -21.71 -9.49
N GLY A 94 1.33 -21.83 -10.77
CA GLY A 94 2.18 -22.91 -11.27
C GLY A 94 3.58 -22.93 -10.65
N VAL A 95 4.14 -21.76 -10.34
CA VAL A 95 5.53 -21.63 -9.84
C VAL A 95 5.64 -21.07 -8.44
N ARG A 96 4.53 -20.68 -7.80
CA ARG A 96 4.52 -20.06 -6.47
C ARG A 96 5.27 -20.86 -5.41
N HIS A 97 5.10 -22.18 -5.40
CA HIS A 97 5.77 -23.06 -4.43
C HIS A 97 7.29 -23.08 -4.65
N LEU A 98 7.76 -23.06 -5.90
CA LEU A 98 9.19 -22.98 -6.25
C LEU A 98 9.80 -21.65 -5.84
N VAL A 99 9.09 -20.53 -6.06
CA VAL A 99 9.57 -19.21 -5.63
C VAL A 99 9.72 -19.17 -4.11
N ASN A 100 8.73 -19.67 -3.37
CA ASN A 100 8.80 -19.75 -1.91
C ASN A 100 9.88 -20.71 -1.39
N ALA A 101 10.25 -21.73 -2.18
CA ALA A 101 11.35 -22.63 -1.88
C ALA A 101 12.73 -22.09 -2.29
N GLY A 102 12.81 -20.90 -2.91
CA GLY A 102 14.06 -20.34 -3.45
C GLY A 102 14.57 -21.04 -4.71
N LEU A 103 13.74 -21.87 -5.34
CA LEU A 103 14.06 -22.67 -6.52
C LEU A 103 13.73 -21.95 -7.85
N ALA A 104 12.82 -20.97 -7.81
CA ALA A 104 12.51 -20.06 -8.91
C ALA A 104 12.82 -18.61 -8.52
N ARG A 105 13.25 -17.80 -9.48
CA ARG A 105 13.69 -16.41 -9.27
C ARG A 105 12.54 -15.45 -9.58
N ASN A 106 12.22 -14.60 -8.62
CA ASN A 106 11.26 -13.53 -8.80
C ASN A 106 11.98 -12.20 -9.09
N ILE A 107 11.56 -11.49 -10.15
CA ILE A 107 12.02 -10.14 -10.46
C ILE A 107 10.94 -9.16 -9.99
N ARG A 108 11.27 -8.33 -9.00
CA ARG A 108 10.34 -7.30 -8.54
C ARG A 108 10.44 -6.08 -9.45
N CYS A 109 9.37 -5.80 -10.17
CA CYS A 109 9.16 -4.55 -10.89
C CYS A 109 7.67 -4.29 -11.08
N ASN A 110 7.31 -3.04 -11.38
CA ASN A 110 5.96 -2.73 -11.82
C ASN A 110 5.73 -3.33 -13.21
N LEU A 111 4.48 -3.67 -13.51
CA LEU A 111 4.16 -4.32 -14.78
C LEU A 111 4.43 -3.39 -15.98
N SER A 112 4.30 -2.07 -15.80
CA SER A 112 4.75 -1.04 -16.76
C SER A 112 6.22 -1.13 -17.17
N GLN A 113 7.09 -1.68 -16.31
CA GLN A 113 8.53 -1.76 -16.51
C GLN A 113 9.00 -3.12 -17.04
N VAL A 114 8.13 -4.14 -17.05
CA VAL A 114 8.50 -5.48 -17.54
C VAL A 114 9.08 -5.45 -18.96
N PRO A 115 8.54 -4.67 -19.92
CA PRO A 115 9.14 -4.55 -21.25
C PRO A 115 10.61 -4.15 -21.27
N GLN A 116 11.05 -3.27 -20.36
CA GLN A 116 12.44 -2.79 -20.27
C GLN A 116 13.42 -3.88 -19.83
N LEU A 117 12.94 -4.94 -19.18
CA LEU A 117 13.79 -6.08 -18.81
C LEU A 117 14.42 -6.75 -20.04
N PHE A 118 13.70 -6.74 -21.17
CA PHE A 118 14.10 -7.38 -22.42
C PHE A 118 15.07 -6.53 -23.26
N GLU A 119 15.34 -5.28 -22.86
CA GLU A 119 16.41 -4.45 -23.43
C GLU A 119 17.78 -4.78 -22.81
N GLY A 120 17.77 -5.36 -21.60
CA GLY A 120 18.96 -5.72 -20.84
C GLY A 120 19.24 -7.22 -20.78
N ARG A 121 19.60 -7.68 -19.58
CA ARG A 121 20.01 -9.08 -19.32
C ARG A 121 18.97 -10.13 -19.71
N TRP A 122 17.68 -9.77 -19.72
CA TRP A 122 16.60 -10.74 -19.95
C TRP A 122 16.16 -10.81 -21.41
N ARG A 123 16.87 -10.13 -22.32
CA ARG A 123 16.62 -10.25 -23.76
C ARG A 123 16.64 -11.73 -24.18
N PRO A 124 15.56 -12.27 -24.78
CA PRO A 124 15.52 -13.70 -25.09
C PRO A 124 16.47 -14.08 -26.24
N GLU A 125 17.16 -15.21 -26.07
CA GLU A 125 17.77 -15.91 -27.20
C GLU A 125 16.69 -16.54 -28.06
N VAL A 126 15.68 -17.13 -27.43
CA VAL A 126 14.52 -17.72 -28.09
C VAL A 126 13.25 -17.18 -27.45
N ALA A 127 12.28 -16.78 -28.29
CA ALA A 127 10.91 -16.55 -27.85
C ALA A 127 9.94 -17.44 -28.61
N ILE A 128 9.02 -18.06 -27.87
CA ILE A 128 7.87 -18.76 -28.43
C ILE A 128 6.66 -17.84 -28.29
N ALA A 129 5.87 -17.70 -29.34
CA ALA A 129 4.69 -16.85 -29.37
C ALA A 129 3.43 -17.66 -29.72
N HIS A 130 2.36 -17.50 -28.95
CA HIS A 130 1.05 -18.07 -29.28
C HIS A 130 0.25 -17.05 -30.07
N VAL A 131 0.06 -17.28 -31.36
CA VAL A 131 -0.43 -16.24 -32.27
C VAL A 131 -1.74 -16.62 -32.95
N SER A 132 -2.50 -15.59 -33.35
CA SER A 132 -3.67 -15.73 -34.20
C SER A 132 -3.28 -16.29 -35.58
N PRO A 133 -4.25 -16.79 -36.37
CA PRO A 133 -4.07 -16.93 -37.80
C PRO A 133 -3.68 -15.58 -38.43
N PRO A 134 -2.88 -15.59 -39.52
CA PRO A 134 -2.52 -14.36 -40.21
C PRO A 134 -3.72 -13.73 -40.90
N ASP A 135 -3.75 -12.41 -40.94
CA ASP A 135 -4.70 -11.63 -41.73
C ASP A 135 -4.35 -11.60 -43.23
N ALA A 136 -5.14 -10.88 -44.01
CA ALA A 136 -4.93 -10.73 -45.45
C ALA A 136 -3.57 -10.09 -45.81
N GLU A 137 -2.99 -9.30 -44.91
CA GLU A 137 -1.67 -8.66 -45.06
C GLU A 137 -0.51 -9.51 -44.50
N GLY A 138 -0.82 -10.71 -43.99
CA GLY A 138 0.15 -11.63 -43.39
C GLY A 138 0.55 -11.26 -41.96
N ARG A 139 -0.24 -10.43 -41.26
CA ARG A 139 0.00 -10.04 -39.87
C ARG A 139 -0.72 -10.97 -38.90
N VAL A 140 -0.07 -11.27 -37.80
CA VAL A 140 -0.61 -12.01 -36.66
C VAL A 140 -0.65 -11.11 -35.42
N THR A 141 -1.55 -11.40 -34.48
CA THR A 141 -1.55 -10.80 -33.15
C THR A 141 -1.07 -11.82 -32.12
N LEU A 142 -0.38 -11.37 -31.07
CA LEU A 142 0.21 -12.24 -30.03
C LEU A 142 -0.80 -12.80 -29.01
N GLY A 143 -2.05 -12.96 -29.42
CA GLY A 143 -3.07 -13.69 -28.67
C GLY A 143 -3.44 -13.09 -27.32
N LEU A 144 -3.84 -13.96 -26.38
CA LEU A 144 -4.48 -13.56 -25.12
C LEU A 144 -3.56 -12.81 -24.14
N ASN A 145 -2.24 -12.83 -24.35
CA ASN A 145 -1.26 -12.14 -23.52
C ASN A 145 -0.49 -11.03 -24.26
N ALA A 146 -1.05 -10.54 -25.37
CA ALA A 146 -0.31 -9.77 -26.37
C ALA A 146 0.44 -8.53 -25.85
N GLY A 147 -0.14 -7.76 -24.93
CA GLY A 147 0.51 -6.57 -24.37
C GLY A 147 1.80 -6.88 -23.59
N LEU A 148 1.87 -8.04 -22.95
CA LEU A 148 3.06 -8.53 -22.23
C LEU A 148 4.05 -9.25 -23.16
N ASP A 149 3.54 -9.95 -24.18
CA ASP A 149 4.33 -10.80 -25.07
C ASP A 149 5.07 -9.98 -26.15
N ILE A 150 4.56 -8.80 -26.51
CA ILE A 150 5.09 -8.01 -27.64
C ILE A 150 6.54 -7.58 -27.48
N ALA A 151 6.93 -7.13 -26.29
CA ALA A 151 8.30 -6.71 -26.01
C ALA A 151 9.31 -7.87 -26.08
N PRO A 152 9.13 -8.99 -25.34
CA PRO A 152 10.08 -10.11 -25.39
C PRO A 152 10.13 -10.78 -26.75
N VAL A 153 8.99 -10.97 -27.42
CA VAL A 153 8.95 -11.61 -28.75
C VAL A 153 9.66 -10.74 -29.78
N ARG A 154 9.44 -9.41 -29.79
CA ARG A 154 10.17 -8.51 -30.71
C ARG A 154 11.67 -8.48 -30.43
N ALA A 155 12.08 -8.47 -29.16
CA ALA A 155 13.48 -8.38 -28.77
C ALA A 155 14.27 -9.67 -29.04
N ALA A 156 13.60 -10.82 -29.12
CA ALA A 156 14.22 -12.13 -29.24
C ALA A 156 15.07 -12.28 -30.50
N ARG A 157 16.19 -13.01 -30.36
CA ARG A 157 17.10 -13.30 -31.48
C ARG A 157 16.50 -14.30 -32.47
N TRP A 158 15.84 -15.33 -31.95
CA TRP A 158 15.15 -16.34 -32.73
C TRP A 158 13.70 -16.52 -32.23
N LYS A 159 12.74 -16.61 -33.14
CA LYS A 159 11.31 -16.55 -32.83
C LYS A 159 10.55 -17.72 -33.46
N LEU A 160 9.76 -18.41 -32.64
CA LEU A 160 8.82 -19.44 -33.08
C LEU A 160 7.39 -18.92 -32.95
N ALA A 161 6.67 -18.83 -34.07
CA ALA A 161 5.22 -18.64 -34.06
C ALA A 161 4.52 -20.00 -33.94
N VAL A 162 3.76 -20.17 -32.87
CA VAL A 162 2.80 -21.26 -32.70
C VAL A 162 1.42 -20.70 -33.01
N VAL A 163 0.95 -20.94 -34.23
CA VAL A 163 -0.33 -20.45 -34.74
C VAL A 163 -1.43 -21.37 -34.24
N SER A 164 -2.42 -20.82 -33.52
CA SER A 164 -3.62 -21.56 -33.15
C SER A 164 -4.82 -21.05 -33.94
N ARG A 165 -5.55 -21.96 -34.59
CA ARG A 165 -6.79 -21.62 -35.30
C ARG A 165 -7.88 -21.05 -34.40
N ARG A 166 -7.80 -21.33 -33.10
CA ARG A 166 -8.77 -20.89 -32.09
C ARG A 166 -8.39 -19.55 -31.47
N MET A 167 -7.13 -19.12 -31.63
CA MET A 167 -6.64 -17.87 -31.07
C MET A 167 -7.35 -16.68 -31.72
N PRO A 168 -8.06 -15.83 -30.95
CA PRO A 168 -8.68 -14.64 -31.52
C PRO A 168 -7.62 -13.70 -32.08
N ARG A 169 -8.01 -12.94 -33.11
CA ARG A 169 -7.22 -11.85 -33.66
C ARG A 169 -7.72 -10.53 -33.09
N TRP A 170 -6.81 -9.66 -32.71
CA TRP A 170 -7.17 -8.31 -32.27
C TRP A 170 -7.31 -7.36 -33.46
N HIS A 171 -8.18 -6.37 -33.34
CA HIS A 171 -8.26 -5.30 -34.34
C HIS A 171 -6.90 -4.61 -34.48
N ILE A 172 -6.38 -4.53 -35.70
CA ILE A 172 -5.08 -3.92 -36.01
C ILE A 172 -5.31 -2.57 -36.65
N ALA A 173 -4.87 -1.50 -35.99
CA ALA A 173 -4.96 -0.14 -36.50
C ALA A 173 -3.90 0.75 -35.84
N SER A 174 -3.60 1.89 -36.46
CA SER A 174 -2.90 2.97 -35.76
C SER A 174 -3.88 4.10 -35.44
N VAL A 175 -3.76 4.70 -34.26
CA VAL A 175 -4.59 5.83 -33.82
C VAL A 175 -3.68 6.94 -33.30
N ASP A 176 -3.88 8.15 -33.82
CA ASP A 176 -3.28 9.36 -33.26
C ASP A 176 -4.16 9.83 -32.09
N ASP A 177 -3.59 9.93 -30.90
CA ASP A 177 -4.32 10.31 -29.69
C ASP A 177 -4.09 11.78 -29.35
N PRO A 178 -5.09 12.67 -29.49
CA PRO A 178 -4.92 14.09 -29.23
C PRO A 178 -4.55 14.41 -27.77
N ALA A 179 -4.97 13.56 -26.82
CA ALA A 179 -4.73 13.79 -25.40
C ALA A 179 -3.26 13.57 -25.00
N SER A 180 -2.60 12.55 -25.57
CA SER A 180 -1.16 12.34 -25.36
C SER A 180 -0.29 13.07 -26.39
N GLY A 181 -0.84 13.41 -27.57
CA GLY A 181 -0.09 13.91 -28.72
C GLY A 181 0.76 12.84 -29.41
N GLN A 182 0.45 11.56 -29.18
CA GLN A 182 1.23 10.41 -29.67
C GLN A 182 0.40 9.51 -30.57
N ARG A 183 1.08 8.73 -31.42
CA ARG A 183 0.49 7.69 -32.25
C ARG A 183 0.66 6.33 -31.56
N PHE A 184 -0.41 5.54 -31.54
CA PHE A 184 -0.44 4.22 -30.94
C PHE A 184 -0.77 3.14 -31.97
N ASP A 185 -0.05 2.02 -31.91
CA ASP A 185 -0.30 0.86 -32.75
C ASP A 185 -1.09 -0.21 -31.96
N ILE A 186 -2.36 -0.34 -32.34
CA ILE A 186 -3.32 -1.24 -31.72
C ILE A 186 -3.16 -2.66 -32.29
N GLY A 187 -3.32 -3.64 -31.40
CA GLY A 187 -3.41 -5.07 -31.72
C GLY A 187 -2.15 -5.86 -31.41
N CYS A 188 -1.05 -5.17 -31.02
CA CYS A 188 0.24 -5.80 -30.76
C CYS A 188 0.64 -6.75 -31.90
N ALA A 189 0.48 -6.29 -33.13
CA ALA A 189 0.66 -7.10 -34.32
C ALA A 189 2.13 -7.22 -34.74
N MET A 190 2.45 -8.33 -35.39
CA MET A 190 3.72 -8.62 -36.06
C MET A 190 3.42 -9.29 -37.40
N ARG A 191 4.32 -9.19 -38.36
CA ARG A 191 4.23 -9.96 -39.61
C ARG A 191 4.69 -11.39 -39.37
N LEU A 192 4.03 -12.35 -40.01
CA LEU A 192 4.40 -13.76 -39.88
C LEU A 192 5.82 -14.04 -40.43
N ASP A 193 6.32 -13.22 -41.36
CA ASP A 193 7.67 -13.31 -41.91
C ASP A 193 8.77 -12.74 -40.99
N GLU A 194 8.41 -12.15 -39.85
CA GLU A 194 9.35 -11.78 -38.78
C GLU A 194 9.73 -12.96 -37.87
N PHE A 195 9.06 -14.12 -38.03
CA PHE A 195 9.33 -15.34 -37.28
C PHE A 195 10.25 -16.27 -38.06
N ASP A 196 11.21 -16.86 -37.37
CA ASP A 196 12.21 -17.76 -37.96
C ASP A 196 11.62 -19.16 -38.24
N ALA A 197 10.66 -19.58 -37.42
CA ALA A 197 9.90 -20.82 -37.60
C ALA A 197 8.41 -20.59 -37.31
N VAL A 198 7.56 -21.35 -38.02
CA VAL A 198 6.10 -21.30 -37.87
C VAL A 198 5.57 -22.71 -37.81
N VAL A 199 4.77 -23.00 -36.78
CA VAL A 199 4.02 -24.23 -36.63
C VAL A 199 2.56 -23.93 -36.31
N GLU A 200 1.67 -24.80 -36.75
CA GLU A 200 0.24 -24.69 -36.48
C GLU A 200 -0.21 -25.77 -35.51
N ILE A 201 -1.06 -25.40 -34.55
CA ILE A 201 -1.66 -26.31 -33.58
C ILE A 201 -3.18 -26.14 -33.53
N ASP A 202 -3.86 -27.18 -33.05
CA ASP A 202 -5.29 -27.17 -32.77
C ASP A 202 -5.53 -27.71 -31.36
N GLU A 203 -5.10 -26.94 -30.35
CA GLU A 203 -5.42 -27.20 -28.95
C GLU A 203 -6.47 -26.20 -28.44
N PRO A 204 -7.32 -26.58 -27.47
CA PRO A 204 -8.18 -25.63 -26.78
C PRO A 204 -7.38 -24.51 -26.12
N LEU A 205 -7.89 -23.28 -26.19
CA LEU A 205 -7.31 -22.17 -25.43
C LEU A 205 -7.60 -22.33 -23.94
N LEU A 206 -6.73 -21.75 -23.11
CA LEU A 206 -7.00 -21.67 -21.69
C LEU A 206 -8.15 -20.69 -21.42
N GLU A 207 -9.27 -21.24 -20.97
CA GLU A 207 -10.39 -20.45 -20.48
C GLU A 207 -10.43 -20.47 -18.96
N ARG A 208 -10.85 -19.34 -18.39
CA ARG A 208 -11.20 -19.25 -16.98
C ARG A 208 -12.44 -18.37 -16.85
N PRO A 209 -13.63 -18.94 -17.12
CA PRO A 209 -14.88 -18.19 -17.01
C PRO A 209 -15.02 -17.63 -15.61
N MET A 210 -15.17 -16.31 -15.50
CA MET A 210 -15.44 -15.71 -14.20
C MET A 210 -16.91 -15.94 -13.83
N GLN A 211 -17.14 -16.50 -12.64
CA GLN A 211 -18.48 -16.70 -12.10
C GLN A 211 -19.11 -15.35 -11.73
N THR A 212 -20.42 -15.22 -11.95
CA THR A 212 -21.17 -14.03 -11.55
C THR A 212 -21.25 -13.93 -10.02
N ALA A 213 -21.40 -12.71 -9.51
CA ALA A 213 -21.66 -12.43 -8.10
C ALA A 213 -23.02 -12.97 -7.61
N GLN A 214 -23.86 -13.44 -8.55
CA GLN A 214 -25.11 -14.14 -8.30
C GLN A 214 -24.93 -15.66 -8.10
N SER A 215 -23.74 -16.21 -8.37
CA SER A 215 -23.45 -17.60 -8.03
C SER A 215 -23.50 -17.82 -6.51
N ALA A 216 -23.93 -19.01 -6.08
CA ALA A 216 -23.98 -19.38 -4.66
C ALA A 216 -22.61 -19.30 -3.96
N GLU A 217 -21.52 -19.23 -4.74
CA GLU A 217 -20.13 -19.16 -4.28
C GLU A 217 -19.63 -17.71 -4.03
N ALA A 218 -20.38 -16.68 -4.45
CA ALA A 218 -20.05 -15.28 -4.17
C ALA A 218 -20.57 -14.87 -2.78
N SER A 219 -19.64 -14.53 -1.87
CA SER A 219 -19.99 -14.14 -0.50
C SER A 219 -20.82 -12.86 -0.47
N ALA A 220 -21.73 -12.75 0.50
CA ALA A 220 -22.50 -11.53 0.75
C ALA A 220 -21.58 -10.30 0.89
N ASP A 221 -20.41 -10.48 1.51
CA ASP A 221 -19.39 -9.45 1.66
C ASP A 221 -18.92 -8.90 0.31
N THR A 222 -18.72 -9.75 -0.70
CA THR A 222 -18.25 -9.29 -2.02
C THR A 222 -19.28 -8.39 -2.71
N ARG A 223 -20.57 -8.73 -2.61
CA ARG A 223 -21.67 -7.89 -3.13
C ARG A 223 -21.77 -6.58 -2.36
N ALA A 224 -21.64 -6.61 -1.03
CA ALA A 224 -21.66 -5.40 -0.22
C ALA A 224 -20.47 -4.48 -0.54
N ILE A 225 -19.26 -5.02 -0.74
CA ILE A 225 -18.10 -4.24 -1.17
C ILE A 225 -18.38 -3.59 -2.54
N ALA A 226 -18.89 -4.35 -3.51
CA ALA A 226 -19.23 -3.81 -4.83
C ALA A 226 -20.25 -2.66 -4.75
N ALA A 227 -21.33 -2.84 -3.97
CA ALA A 227 -22.30 -1.78 -3.72
C ALA A 227 -21.66 -0.52 -3.09
N ASN A 228 -20.82 -0.70 -2.07
CA ASN A 228 -20.10 0.39 -1.42
C ASN A 228 -19.14 1.12 -2.38
N VAL A 229 -18.49 0.40 -3.31
CA VAL A 229 -17.68 1.03 -4.36
C VAL A 229 -18.56 1.89 -5.27
N ILE A 230 -19.70 1.40 -5.74
CA ILE A 230 -20.59 2.18 -6.61
C ILE A 230 -21.15 3.42 -5.87
N ASP A 231 -21.51 3.28 -4.61
CA ASP A 231 -21.99 4.40 -3.78
C ASP A 231 -20.90 5.44 -3.52
N LEU A 232 -19.65 5.00 -3.33
CA LEU A 232 -18.48 5.89 -3.26
C LEU A 232 -18.32 6.67 -4.57
N LEU A 233 -18.31 5.99 -5.73
CA LEU A 233 -18.12 6.65 -7.03
C LEU A 233 -19.25 7.64 -7.33
N HIS A 234 -20.51 7.30 -7.02
CA HIS A 234 -21.62 8.25 -7.15
C HIS A 234 -21.42 9.52 -6.31
N ARG A 235 -21.00 9.38 -5.05
CA ARG A 235 -20.76 10.51 -4.14
C ARG A 235 -19.56 11.35 -4.58
N ASP A 236 -18.45 10.71 -4.98
CA ASP A 236 -17.23 11.41 -5.42
C ASP A 236 -17.44 12.19 -6.72
N ALA A 237 -18.32 11.70 -7.61
CA ALA A 237 -18.77 12.45 -8.78
C ALA A 237 -19.82 13.53 -8.46
N ALA A 238 -20.30 13.62 -7.22
CA ALA A 238 -21.39 14.49 -6.80
C ALA A 238 -22.62 14.38 -7.73
N MET A 239 -22.95 13.15 -8.13
CA MET A 239 -24.03 12.89 -9.08
C MET A 239 -25.37 13.28 -8.46
N GLY A 240 -26.17 14.03 -9.23
CA GLY A 240 -27.56 14.32 -8.86
C GLY A 240 -28.44 13.05 -8.92
N PRO A 241 -29.60 13.07 -8.25
CA PRO A 241 -30.56 11.98 -8.35
C PRO A 241 -30.96 11.69 -9.81
N GLY A 242 -31.01 10.43 -10.20
CA GLY A 242 -31.49 9.99 -11.51
C GLY A 242 -30.45 9.97 -12.64
N ALA A 243 -29.16 10.23 -12.35
CA ALA A 243 -28.12 10.01 -13.34
C ALA A 243 -27.91 8.51 -13.60
N ASP A 244 -27.85 8.13 -14.87
CA ASP A 244 -27.75 6.73 -15.33
C ASP A 244 -26.33 6.34 -15.74
N THR A 245 -25.38 7.27 -15.73
CA THR A 245 -24.00 7.04 -16.18
C THR A 245 -23.01 7.72 -15.24
N LEU A 246 -22.09 6.93 -14.67
CA LEU A 246 -20.94 7.44 -13.95
C LEU A 246 -19.95 8.09 -14.93
N PRO A 247 -19.41 9.27 -14.61
CA PRO A 247 -18.41 9.93 -15.46
C PRO A 247 -17.02 9.28 -15.39
N HIS A 248 -16.89 8.15 -14.69
CA HIS A 248 -15.63 7.48 -14.41
C HIS A 248 -15.17 6.61 -15.58
N THR A 249 -13.86 6.62 -15.82
CA THR A 249 -13.19 5.58 -16.61
C THR A 249 -12.72 4.51 -15.63
N LEU A 250 -13.11 3.25 -15.83
CA LEU A 250 -12.78 2.18 -14.87
C LEU A 250 -11.58 1.35 -15.34
N GLN A 251 -10.69 1.04 -14.38
CA GLN A 251 -9.84 -0.15 -14.45
C GLN A 251 -10.49 -1.25 -13.61
N LEU A 252 -10.73 -2.40 -14.23
CA LEU A 252 -11.31 -3.58 -13.61
C LEU A 252 -10.35 -4.74 -13.78
N GLY A 253 -9.77 -5.25 -12.69
CA GLY A 253 -8.91 -6.44 -12.73
C GLY A 253 -9.67 -7.75 -12.92
N ILE A 254 -9.06 -8.86 -12.52
CA ILE A 254 -9.69 -10.19 -12.48
C ILE A 254 -10.17 -10.57 -11.09
N GLY A 255 -11.16 -11.46 -11.06
CA GLY A 255 -11.62 -12.13 -9.85
C GLY A 255 -12.93 -11.57 -9.30
N ARG A 256 -13.33 -12.10 -8.15
CA ARG A 256 -14.70 -11.95 -7.63
C ARG A 256 -15.12 -10.49 -7.41
N LEU A 257 -14.22 -9.61 -6.98
CA LEU A 257 -14.56 -8.22 -6.70
C LEU A 257 -14.79 -7.39 -7.97
N PRO A 258 -13.85 -7.31 -8.94
CA PRO A 258 -14.10 -6.64 -10.22
C PRO A 258 -15.37 -7.12 -10.93
N ASP A 259 -15.61 -8.44 -10.93
CA ASP A 259 -16.83 -9.01 -11.51
C ASP A 259 -18.10 -8.61 -10.75
N ALA A 260 -18.05 -8.55 -9.41
CA ALA A 260 -19.18 -8.08 -8.61
C ALA A 260 -19.47 -6.60 -8.83
N VAL A 261 -18.46 -5.77 -9.04
CA VAL A 261 -18.65 -4.36 -9.42
C VAL A 261 -19.33 -4.25 -10.78
N ALA A 262 -18.89 -5.03 -11.77
CA ALA A 262 -19.54 -5.07 -13.07
C ALA A 262 -21.01 -5.54 -12.97
N ASP A 263 -21.28 -6.57 -12.17
CA ASP A 263 -22.63 -7.08 -11.94
C ASP A 263 -23.53 -6.05 -11.24
N GLU A 264 -22.99 -5.33 -10.25
CA GLU A 264 -23.71 -4.28 -9.54
C GLU A 264 -24.07 -3.11 -10.48
N LEU A 265 -23.16 -2.72 -11.36
CA LEU A 265 -23.43 -1.72 -12.41
C LEU A 265 -24.56 -2.18 -13.33
N VAL A 266 -24.51 -3.43 -13.81
CA VAL A 266 -25.57 -4.01 -14.64
C VAL A 266 -26.90 -4.06 -13.90
N ALA A 267 -26.90 -4.52 -12.63
CA ALA A 267 -28.10 -4.64 -11.82
C ALA A 267 -28.78 -3.27 -11.55
N ARG A 268 -27.97 -2.21 -11.40
CA ARG A 268 -28.46 -0.83 -11.24
C ARG A 268 -28.80 -0.14 -12.57
N GLY A 269 -28.47 -0.75 -13.72
CA GLY A 269 -28.56 -0.11 -15.02
C GLY A 269 -27.66 1.13 -15.15
N LEU A 270 -26.52 1.12 -14.46
CA LEU A 270 -25.63 2.27 -14.34
C LEU A 270 -24.44 2.13 -15.31
N GLY A 271 -24.34 3.05 -16.25
CA GLY A 271 -23.24 3.15 -17.20
C GLY A 271 -21.96 3.71 -16.60
N VAL A 272 -20.86 3.57 -17.34
CA VAL A 272 -19.55 4.17 -17.05
C VAL A 272 -19.00 4.89 -18.29
N ALA A 273 -18.14 5.88 -18.10
CA ALA A 273 -17.61 6.65 -19.22
C ALA A 273 -16.76 5.78 -20.15
N GLY A 274 -15.86 4.96 -19.62
CA GLY A 274 -15.00 4.10 -20.43
C GLY A 274 -14.28 3.04 -19.61
N ILE A 275 -13.50 2.21 -20.30
CA ILE A 275 -12.66 1.18 -19.68
C ILE A 275 -11.23 1.37 -20.15
N TRP A 276 -10.31 1.49 -19.20
CA TRP A 276 -8.88 1.45 -19.42
C TRP A 276 -8.31 0.53 -18.35
N SER A 277 -7.90 -0.69 -18.71
CA SER A 277 -7.55 -1.71 -17.73
C SER A 277 -6.26 -2.43 -18.09
N GLU A 278 -5.48 -2.83 -17.09
CA GLU A 278 -4.37 -3.76 -17.24
C GLU A 278 -4.83 -5.03 -17.99
N MET A 279 -5.94 -5.58 -17.51
CA MET A 279 -6.43 -6.88 -17.87
C MET A 279 -7.96 -6.87 -17.96
N LEU A 280 -8.54 -7.67 -18.86
CA LEU A 280 -9.99 -7.86 -18.96
C LEU A 280 -10.44 -9.25 -18.51
N SER A 281 -11.68 -9.30 -18.01
CA SER A 281 -12.43 -10.50 -17.64
C SER A 281 -13.89 -10.41 -18.11
N ASP A 282 -14.67 -11.46 -17.86
CA ASP A 282 -16.07 -11.55 -18.29
C ASP A 282 -16.98 -10.41 -17.77
N GLY A 283 -16.61 -9.71 -16.69
CA GLY A 283 -17.35 -8.55 -16.20
C GLY A 283 -17.49 -7.44 -17.25
N VAL A 284 -16.43 -7.16 -18.00
CA VAL A 284 -16.47 -6.15 -19.07
C VAL A 284 -17.31 -6.62 -20.25
N LEU A 285 -17.33 -7.92 -20.56
CA LEU A 285 -18.24 -8.47 -21.56
C LEU A 285 -19.71 -8.23 -21.19
N ARG A 286 -20.07 -8.37 -19.91
CA ARG A 286 -21.43 -8.12 -19.43
C ARG A 286 -21.81 -6.64 -19.56
N LEU A 287 -20.92 -5.73 -19.15
CA LEU A 287 -21.12 -4.28 -19.32
C LEU A 287 -21.28 -3.89 -20.81
N LEU A 288 -20.44 -4.45 -21.68
CA LEU A 288 -20.50 -4.22 -23.12
C LEU A 288 -21.84 -4.70 -23.71
N ARG A 289 -22.26 -5.92 -23.39
CA ARG A 289 -23.54 -6.49 -23.84
C ARG A 289 -24.75 -5.72 -23.32
N ALA A 290 -24.65 -5.14 -22.12
CA ALA A 290 -25.69 -4.28 -21.55
C ALA A 290 -25.68 -2.84 -22.11
N GLY A 291 -24.70 -2.47 -22.95
CA GLY A 291 -24.57 -1.11 -23.48
C GLY A 291 -24.15 -0.08 -22.44
N LEU A 292 -23.53 -0.50 -21.34
CA LEU A 292 -23.21 0.35 -20.18
C LEU A 292 -21.80 0.97 -20.23
N ILE A 293 -21.12 0.90 -21.38
CA ILE A 293 -19.81 1.54 -21.59
C ILE A 293 -20.00 2.70 -22.57
N ALA A 294 -20.21 3.91 -22.05
CA ALA A 294 -20.72 5.04 -22.82
C ALA A 294 -19.83 5.48 -23.99
N ARG A 295 -18.51 5.42 -23.83
CA ARG A 295 -17.56 5.78 -24.90
C ARG A 295 -17.32 4.65 -25.90
N ALA A 296 -17.64 3.39 -25.58
CA ALA A 296 -17.41 2.27 -26.50
C ALA A 296 -18.33 2.39 -27.73
N GLY A 297 -17.72 2.61 -28.90
CA GLY A 297 -18.45 2.73 -30.17
C GLY A 297 -19.00 4.13 -30.49
N ARG A 298 -18.55 5.18 -29.78
CA ARG A 298 -18.82 6.56 -30.19
C ARG A 298 -17.89 6.95 -31.34
N THR A 299 -18.48 7.35 -32.47
CA THR A 299 -17.81 8.21 -33.44
C THR A 299 -17.78 9.61 -32.83
N SER A 300 -16.60 10.18 -32.64
CA SER A 300 -16.38 11.47 -32.00
C SER A 300 -17.30 12.56 -32.54
N ALA A 301 -18.11 13.12 -31.65
CA ALA A 301 -19.03 14.25 -31.83
C ALA A 301 -20.16 14.04 -32.87
N GLY A 302 -21.38 14.45 -32.51
CA GLY A 302 -22.51 14.40 -33.41
C GLY A 302 -22.28 15.24 -34.66
N GLU A 303 -21.86 14.58 -35.75
CA GLU A 303 -22.26 14.73 -37.16
C GLU A 303 -21.25 14.02 -38.08
N ARG A 304 -21.79 13.09 -38.91
CA ARG A 304 -21.39 12.65 -40.28
C ARG A 304 -19.89 12.57 -40.64
N ASP A 305 -19.30 11.53 -41.23
CA ASP A 305 -19.75 10.27 -41.84
C ASP A 305 -18.52 9.35 -41.92
N THR A 306 -18.41 8.35 -41.04
CA THR A 306 -17.85 7.03 -41.36
C THR A 306 -18.42 6.04 -40.35
N PRO A 307 -19.22 5.04 -40.77
CA PRO A 307 -19.64 3.98 -39.86
C PRO A 307 -18.39 3.24 -39.34
N GLY A 308 -18.15 3.29 -38.02
CA GLY A 308 -17.11 2.50 -37.34
C GLY A 308 -15.78 3.19 -37.01
N HIS A 309 -15.60 4.50 -37.25
CA HIS A 309 -14.37 5.19 -36.89
C HIS A 309 -14.39 5.71 -35.44
N ILE A 310 -13.59 5.10 -34.57
CA ILE A 310 -13.33 5.57 -33.21
C ILE A 310 -12.08 6.46 -33.24
N ALA A 311 -12.25 7.75 -32.94
CA ALA A 311 -11.26 8.79 -33.24
C ALA A 311 -10.15 8.90 -32.20
N THR A 312 -10.37 8.43 -30.97
CA THR A 312 -9.35 8.44 -29.92
C THR A 312 -9.28 7.09 -29.18
N LEU A 313 -8.15 6.82 -28.50
CA LEU A 313 -8.02 5.63 -27.68
C LEU A 313 -9.08 5.55 -26.56
N ARG A 314 -9.50 6.69 -26.02
CA ARG A 314 -10.44 6.78 -24.88
C ARG A 314 -11.88 6.45 -25.25
N GLU A 315 -12.16 6.33 -26.54
CA GLU A 315 -13.43 5.84 -27.08
C GLU A 315 -13.44 4.32 -27.30
N ARG A 316 -12.33 3.65 -26.98
CA ARG A 316 -12.17 2.21 -27.03
C ARG A 316 -12.09 1.65 -25.60
N ILE A 317 -12.30 0.34 -25.49
CA ILE A 317 -11.96 -0.46 -24.32
C ILE A 317 -10.46 -0.77 -24.43
N VAL A 318 -9.64 -0.07 -23.66
CA VAL A 318 -8.18 -0.22 -23.69
C VAL A 318 -7.75 -1.32 -22.73
N VAL A 319 -6.91 -2.24 -23.21
CA VAL A 319 -6.43 -3.41 -22.46
C VAL A 319 -5.02 -3.85 -22.87
N GLY A 320 -4.25 -4.45 -21.96
CA GLY A 320 -2.99 -5.12 -22.29
C GLY A 320 -3.14 -6.60 -22.60
N PHE A 321 -3.87 -7.34 -21.76
CA PHE A 321 -4.09 -8.78 -21.90
C PHE A 321 -5.44 -9.24 -21.31
N VAL A 322 -5.82 -10.49 -21.54
CA VAL A 322 -7.16 -11.00 -21.20
C VAL A 322 -7.12 -12.39 -20.54
N LEU A 323 -8.07 -12.66 -19.64
CA LEU A 323 -8.37 -13.99 -19.11
C LEU A 323 -9.86 -14.06 -18.79
N GLY A 324 -10.57 -14.98 -19.43
CA GLY A 324 -12.01 -15.15 -19.24
C GLY A 324 -12.54 -16.36 -19.97
N SER A 325 -13.81 -16.32 -20.34
CA SER A 325 -14.43 -17.35 -21.19
C SER A 325 -14.11 -17.18 -22.68
N MET A 326 -14.34 -18.24 -23.47
CA MET A 326 -14.37 -18.17 -24.93
C MET A 326 -15.31 -17.06 -25.43
N ALA A 327 -16.44 -16.84 -24.77
CA ALA A 327 -17.41 -15.83 -25.21
C ALA A 327 -16.83 -14.41 -25.14
N LEU A 328 -15.91 -14.14 -24.22
CA LEU A 328 -15.16 -12.88 -24.19
C LEU A 328 -14.14 -12.82 -25.32
N TYR A 329 -13.39 -13.91 -25.53
CA TYR A 329 -12.38 -14.00 -26.59
C TYR A 329 -13.01 -13.79 -27.99
N GLU A 330 -14.16 -14.42 -28.25
CA GLU A 330 -14.94 -14.27 -29.47
C GLU A 330 -15.49 -12.85 -29.65
N ALA A 331 -15.99 -12.23 -28.57
CA ALA A 331 -16.50 -10.86 -28.62
C ALA A 331 -15.41 -9.81 -28.93
N MET A 332 -14.16 -10.12 -28.58
CA MET A 332 -13.00 -9.27 -28.87
C MET A 332 -12.40 -9.50 -30.27
N HIS A 333 -12.69 -10.64 -30.90
CA HIS A 333 -12.14 -11.00 -32.21
C HIS A 333 -12.44 -9.94 -33.27
N ASP A 334 -11.39 -9.31 -33.81
CA ASP A 334 -11.42 -8.23 -34.80
C ASP A 334 -12.36 -7.06 -34.48
N ASN A 335 -12.71 -6.90 -33.20
CA ASN A 335 -13.68 -5.90 -32.78
C ASN A 335 -13.01 -4.54 -32.54
N PRO A 336 -13.30 -3.49 -33.33
CA PRO A 336 -12.67 -2.19 -33.20
C PRO A 336 -13.01 -1.48 -31.88
N ALA A 337 -14.04 -1.91 -31.14
CA ALA A 337 -14.33 -1.37 -29.82
C ALA A 337 -13.21 -1.64 -28.81
N PHE A 338 -12.34 -2.62 -29.05
CA PHE A 338 -11.19 -2.93 -28.20
C PHE A 338 -9.90 -2.35 -28.78
N ALA A 339 -9.04 -1.87 -27.89
CA ALA A 339 -7.67 -1.48 -28.19
C ALA A 339 -6.71 -2.28 -27.32
N VAL A 340 -6.10 -3.31 -27.91
CA VAL A 340 -5.03 -4.08 -27.26
C VAL A 340 -3.71 -3.36 -27.49
N LEU A 341 -3.05 -2.91 -26.42
CA LEU A 341 -1.82 -2.13 -26.47
C LEU A 341 -0.68 -2.81 -25.69
N PRO A 342 0.59 -2.50 -25.99
CA PRO A 342 1.73 -2.90 -25.16
C PRO A 342 1.54 -2.54 -23.69
N GLN A 343 2.01 -3.41 -22.80
CA GLN A 343 1.81 -3.24 -21.36
C GLN A 343 2.45 -1.95 -20.81
N ALA A 344 3.60 -1.56 -21.37
CA ALA A 344 4.27 -0.31 -21.02
C ALA A 344 3.38 0.92 -21.26
N GLU A 345 2.43 0.86 -22.20
CA GLU A 345 1.51 1.97 -22.51
C GLU A 345 0.24 1.88 -21.66
N VAL A 346 -0.35 0.69 -21.55
CA VAL A 346 -1.58 0.47 -20.75
C VAL A 346 -1.35 0.82 -19.29
N ASN A 347 -0.18 0.47 -18.76
CA ASN A 347 0.18 0.69 -17.37
C ASN A 347 1.01 1.97 -17.15
N ASP A 348 1.21 2.82 -18.15
CA ASP A 348 1.92 4.09 -17.93
C ASP A 348 1.03 5.03 -17.09
N PRO A 349 1.42 5.41 -15.85
CA PRO A 349 0.66 6.38 -15.06
C PRO A 349 0.46 7.73 -15.79
N ALA A 350 1.38 8.11 -16.67
CA ALA A 350 1.29 9.32 -17.48
C ALA A 350 0.21 9.26 -18.58
N LEU A 351 -0.16 8.06 -19.05
CA LEU A 351 -1.28 7.83 -19.96
C LEU A 351 -2.58 7.58 -19.19
N ILE A 352 -2.52 6.82 -18.09
CA ILE A 352 -3.68 6.55 -17.23
C ILE A 352 -4.28 7.86 -16.72
N ARG A 353 -3.46 8.82 -16.25
CA ARG A 353 -3.94 10.11 -15.72
C ARG A 353 -4.75 10.96 -16.71
N LEU A 354 -4.57 10.73 -18.02
CA LEU A 354 -5.28 11.45 -19.08
C LEU A 354 -6.74 10.99 -19.22
N ASN A 355 -7.15 9.95 -18.50
CA ASN A 355 -8.53 9.57 -18.35
C ASN A 355 -9.12 10.37 -17.18
N ASP A 356 -9.98 11.34 -17.46
CA ASP A 356 -10.70 12.06 -16.39
C ASP A 356 -11.48 11.08 -15.51
N ARG A 357 -11.48 11.34 -14.20
CA ARG A 357 -12.13 10.51 -13.20
C ARG A 357 -11.78 9.03 -13.35
N MET A 358 -10.49 8.77 -13.54
CA MET A 358 -9.98 7.40 -13.56
C MET A 358 -10.22 6.76 -12.21
N ALA A 359 -10.98 5.68 -12.17
CA ALA A 359 -11.21 4.87 -10.99
C ALA A 359 -10.47 3.54 -11.14
N SER A 360 -9.40 3.37 -10.35
CA SER A 360 -8.69 2.10 -10.27
C SER A 360 -9.31 1.25 -9.18
N LEU A 361 -9.73 0.02 -9.51
CA LEU A 361 -10.32 -0.92 -8.56
C LEU A 361 -9.41 -2.13 -8.39
N ASN A 362 -8.79 -2.23 -7.23
CA ASN A 362 -7.83 -3.27 -6.90
C ASN A 362 -8.19 -3.99 -5.59
N ALA A 363 -7.69 -5.21 -5.42
CA ALA A 363 -7.84 -5.97 -4.18
C ALA A 363 -6.52 -6.07 -3.42
N ALA A 364 -6.59 -6.28 -2.10
CA ALA A 364 -5.42 -6.45 -1.25
C ALA A 364 -5.60 -7.62 -0.30
N LEU A 365 -4.50 -8.23 0.18
CA LEU A 365 -4.52 -9.27 1.20
C LEU A 365 -4.82 -8.67 2.57
N ALA A 366 -4.17 -7.56 2.90
CA ALA A 366 -4.43 -6.78 4.10
C ALA A 366 -4.12 -5.29 3.86
N VAL A 367 -4.70 -4.43 4.71
CA VAL A 367 -4.38 -2.99 4.74
C VAL A 367 -4.13 -2.58 6.19
N SER A 368 -3.05 -1.81 6.43
CA SER A 368 -2.73 -1.31 7.77
C SER A 368 -3.63 -0.14 8.16
N LEU A 369 -3.74 0.18 9.45
CA LEU A 369 -4.56 1.31 9.92
C LEU A 369 -4.05 2.68 9.42
N THR A 370 -2.79 2.76 8.98
CA THR A 370 -2.21 3.97 8.35
C THR A 370 -2.39 4.00 6.83
N GLY A 371 -2.89 2.93 6.22
CA GLY A 371 -3.21 2.85 4.79
C GLY A 371 -2.18 2.15 3.93
N GLU A 372 -1.18 1.45 4.51
CA GLU A 372 -0.25 0.64 3.72
C GLU A 372 -0.95 -0.60 3.20
N VAL A 373 -0.81 -0.88 1.92
CA VAL A 373 -1.48 -2.00 1.25
C VAL A 373 -0.51 -3.14 1.05
N ALA A 374 -0.87 -4.34 1.49
CA ALA A 374 -0.13 -5.56 1.18
C ALA A 374 -0.99 -6.48 0.31
N ALA A 375 -0.59 -6.66 -0.95
CA ALA A 375 -1.28 -7.57 -1.89
C ALA A 375 -0.46 -8.78 -2.34
N ALA A 376 0.86 -8.79 -2.10
CA ALA A 376 1.76 -9.81 -2.65
C ALA A 376 2.16 -10.93 -1.68
N THR A 377 2.25 -10.65 -0.37
CA THR A 377 2.79 -11.59 0.62
C THR A 377 1.78 -11.90 1.73
N LEU A 378 1.73 -13.16 2.15
CA LEU A 378 0.98 -13.63 3.30
C LEU A 378 1.90 -14.48 4.17
N ASP A 379 2.03 -14.17 5.46
CA ASP A 379 2.86 -14.93 6.42
C ASP A 379 4.29 -15.20 5.91
N LYS A 380 4.98 -14.12 5.50
CA LYS A 380 6.34 -14.13 4.92
C LYS A 380 6.49 -14.96 3.63
N ARG A 381 5.39 -15.43 3.03
CA ARG A 381 5.37 -16.18 1.77
C ARG A 381 4.77 -15.36 0.65
N TYR A 382 5.32 -15.53 -0.55
CA TYR A 382 4.77 -14.96 -1.76
C TYR A 382 3.46 -15.65 -2.15
N TYR A 383 2.42 -14.83 -2.32
CA TYR A 383 1.15 -15.22 -2.92
C TYR A 383 1.07 -14.75 -4.38
N SER A 384 1.47 -13.50 -4.64
CA SER A 384 1.55 -12.87 -5.97
C SER A 384 2.66 -11.82 -5.97
N ASP A 385 2.61 -10.85 -6.88
CA ASP A 385 3.50 -9.68 -6.90
C ASP A 385 2.72 -8.36 -7.03
N VAL A 386 3.42 -7.22 -7.10
CA VAL A 386 2.86 -5.86 -7.26
C VAL A 386 1.96 -5.76 -8.49
N GLY A 387 2.37 -6.37 -9.62
CA GLY A 387 1.67 -6.23 -10.91
C GLY A 387 1.59 -4.75 -11.31
N GLY A 388 0.46 -4.33 -11.90
CA GLY A 388 0.16 -2.92 -12.14
C GLY A 388 -0.76 -2.28 -11.12
N GLN A 389 -0.98 -2.89 -9.95
CA GLN A 389 -1.78 -2.27 -8.89
C GLN A 389 -1.25 -0.87 -8.54
N PHE A 390 0.08 -0.75 -8.38
CA PHE A 390 0.72 0.53 -8.11
C PHE A 390 0.61 1.49 -9.30
N ASP A 391 0.86 1.02 -10.52
CA ASP A 391 0.77 1.82 -11.75
C ASP A 391 -0.61 2.52 -11.88
N PHE A 392 -1.68 1.75 -11.70
CA PHE A 392 -3.05 2.25 -11.78
C PHE A 392 -3.45 3.11 -10.58
N ALA A 393 -3.03 2.78 -9.37
CA ALA A 393 -3.28 3.63 -8.21
C ALA A 393 -2.60 5.00 -8.39
N LEU A 394 -1.35 5.01 -8.88
CA LEU A 394 -0.61 6.24 -9.13
C LEU A 394 -1.26 7.06 -10.26
N GLY A 395 -1.55 6.43 -11.40
CA GLY A 395 -2.21 7.09 -12.53
C GLY A 395 -3.60 7.65 -12.17
N ALA A 396 -4.39 6.91 -11.38
CA ALA A 396 -5.68 7.38 -10.88
C ALA A 396 -5.53 8.56 -9.91
N SER A 397 -4.50 8.57 -9.05
CA SER A 397 -4.24 9.70 -8.14
C SER A 397 -3.85 10.98 -8.87
N TRP A 398 -3.24 10.87 -10.06
CA TRP A 398 -2.87 11.99 -10.92
C TRP A 398 -4.00 12.43 -11.86
N SER A 399 -5.02 11.58 -12.04
CA SER A 399 -6.18 11.89 -12.86
C SER A 399 -7.03 12.97 -12.21
N ARG A 400 -7.56 13.88 -13.03
CA ARG A 400 -8.49 14.91 -12.58
C ARG A 400 -9.78 14.27 -12.04
N GLY A 401 -9.97 14.36 -10.72
CA GLY A 401 -11.10 13.73 -10.02
C GLY A 401 -11.01 12.20 -10.01
N GLY A 402 -9.81 11.63 -10.18
CA GLY A 402 -9.59 10.19 -10.11
C GLY A 402 -9.54 9.67 -8.68
N VAL A 403 -9.71 8.35 -8.56
CA VAL A 403 -9.74 7.64 -7.28
C VAL A 403 -9.09 6.27 -7.39
N ALA A 404 -8.18 5.97 -6.46
CA ALA A 404 -7.59 4.65 -6.30
C ALA A 404 -8.33 3.90 -5.19
N VAL A 405 -8.99 2.80 -5.51
CA VAL A 405 -9.83 2.03 -4.60
C VAL A 405 -9.20 0.68 -4.30
N ILE A 406 -9.10 0.34 -3.02
CA ILE A 406 -8.65 -0.96 -2.53
C ILE A 406 -9.80 -1.67 -1.84
N GLY A 407 -10.38 -2.68 -2.49
CA GLY A 407 -11.47 -3.48 -1.95
C GLY A 407 -11.01 -4.78 -1.32
N LEU A 408 -11.45 -5.05 -0.09
CA LEU A 408 -11.21 -6.31 0.61
C LEU A 408 -12.28 -6.57 1.68
N PRO A 409 -12.70 -7.83 1.89
CA PRO A 409 -13.46 -8.19 3.09
C PRO A 409 -12.71 -7.76 4.34
N SER A 410 -13.42 -7.27 5.36
CA SER A 410 -12.78 -6.79 6.60
C SER A 410 -12.19 -7.93 7.44
N ALA A 411 -12.66 -9.17 7.23
CA ALA A 411 -12.18 -10.39 7.88
C ALA A 411 -12.23 -11.62 6.95
N VAL A 412 -11.56 -12.70 7.35
CA VAL A 412 -11.51 -13.99 6.64
C VAL A 412 -11.50 -15.15 7.62
N ARG A 413 -12.08 -16.30 7.26
CA ARG A 413 -11.92 -17.55 8.04
C ARG A 413 -10.60 -18.22 7.67
N LEU A 414 -9.75 -18.44 8.68
CA LEU A 414 -8.49 -19.16 8.57
C LEU A 414 -8.74 -20.67 8.50
N ARG A 415 -7.69 -21.44 8.19
CA ARG A 415 -7.77 -22.91 7.99
C ARG A 415 -8.23 -23.67 9.23
N ASP A 416 -7.90 -23.15 10.41
CA ASP A 416 -8.31 -23.67 11.72
C ASP A 416 -9.73 -23.23 12.13
N GLY A 417 -10.44 -22.50 11.27
CA GLY A 417 -11.77 -21.96 11.52
C GLY A 417 -11.79 -20.64 12.29
N ALA A 418 -10.63 -20.16 12.78
CA ALA A 418 -10.55 -18.86 13.43
C ALA A 418 -10.92 -17.74 12.45
N LEU A 419 -11.56 -16.68 12.95
CA LEU A 419 -11.72 -15.46 12.19
C LEU A 419 -10.40 -14.69 12.25
N GLY A 420 -9.89 -14.20 11.13
CA GLY A 420 -8.72 -13.31 11.06
C GLY A 420 -9.12 -11.97 10.46
N SER A 421 -8.56 -10.88 10.96
CA SER A 421 -8.78 -9.54 10.39
C SER A 421 -7.93 -9.32 9.15
N ARG A 422 -8.48 -8.60 8.15
CA ARG A 422 -7.71 -8.11 6.98
C ARG A 422 -7.40 -6.61 7.07
N ILE A 423 -8.04 -5.91 8.00
CA ILE A 423 -7.57 -4.62 8.49
C ILE A 423 -6.63 -4.91 9.67
N VAL A 424 -5.38 -4.46 9.60
CA VAL A 424 -4.35 -4.77 10.60
C VAL A 424 -3.79 -3.48 11.20
N ALA A 425 -3.31 -3.50 12.44
CA ALA A 425 -2.66 -2.32 13.00
C ALA A 425 -1.37 -1.99 12.23
N THR A 426 -0.47 -2.97 12.16
CA THR A 426 0.72 -2.98 11.31
C THR A 426 0.79 -4.30 10.56
N HIS A 427 1.44 -4.31 9.41
CA HIS A 427 1.73 -5.57 8.72
C HIS A 427 2.73 -6.43 9.50
N ALA A 428 2.70 -7.73 9.26
CA ALA A 428 3.69 -8.65 9.82
C ALA A 428 5.10 -8.29 9.32
N GLU A 429 6.11 -8.53 10.14
CA GLU A 429 7.51 -8.34 9.77
C GLU A 429 7.83 -9.05 8.42
N GLY A 430 8.47 -8.33 7.50
CA GLY A 430 8.81 -8.85 6.18
C GLY A 430 7.64 -8.87 5.18
N ALA A 431 6.48 -8.30 5.52
CA ALA A 431 5.42 -8.06 4.55
C ALA A 431 5.90 -7.12 3.45
N HIS A 432 5.49 -7.41 2.22
CA HIS A 432 5.74 -6.55 1.08
C HIS A 432 4.57 -5.59 0.87
N HIS A 433 4.81 -4.31 1.12
CA HIS A 433 3.82 -3.26 0.85
C HIS A 433 3.82 -2.98 -0.65
N THR A 434 2.71 -3.30 -1.31
CA THR A 434 2.52 -3.09 -2.76
C THR A 434 2.14 -1.64 -3.06
N ILE A 435 1.47 -0.96 -2.12
CA ILE A 435 1.26 0.49 -2.13
C ILE A 435 1.61 1.03 -0.73
N GLY A 436 2.48 2.04 -0.68
CA GLY A 436 2.82 2.75 0.56
C GLY A 436 1.74 3.76 0.96
N ALA A 437 1.71 4.12 2.24
CA ALA A 437 0.73 5.07 2.80
C ALA A 437 0.79 6.49 2.17
N ASP A 438 1.90 6.82 1.50
CA ASP A 438 2.13 8.08 0.80
C ASP A 438 1.32 8.23 -0.50
N LEU A 439 0.79 7.13 -1.04
CA LEU A 439 -0.17 7.14 -2.13
C LEU A 439 -1.56 6.89 -1.55
N PRO A 440 -2.31 7.93 -1.13
CA PRO A 440 -3.57 7.76 -0.43
C PRO A 440 -4.61 7.10 -1.34
N VAL A 441 -5.20 6.02 -0.84
CA VAL A 441 -6.26 5.24 -1.48
C VAL A 441 -7.57 5.40 -0.71
N VAL A 442 -8.68 4.99 -1.33
CA VAL A 442 -9.94 4.72 -0.64
C VAL A 442 -10.04 3.22 -0.39
N VAL A 443 -10.12 2.82 0.88
CA VAL A 443 -10.24 1.40 1.25
C VAL A 443 -11.71 1.06 1.44
N VAL A 444 -12.18 -0.01 0.81
CA VAL A 444 -13.60 -0.40 0.85
C VAL A 444 -13.73 -1.84 1.35
N SER A 445 -14.56 -2.01 2.37
CA SER A 445 -14.96 -3.33 2.89
C SER A 445 -16.48 -3.48 2.83
N GLU A 446 -16.99 -4.62 3.27
CA GLU A 446 -18.44 -4.83 3.40
C GLU A 446 -19.06 -3.92 4.49
N GLN A 447 -18.24 -3.29 5.33
CA GLN A 447 -18.66 -2.37 6.40
C GLN A 447 -18.78 -0.90 5.94
N GLY A 448 -18.22 -0.55 4.77
CA GLY A 448 -18.23 0.81 4.24
C GLY A 448 -16.95 1.17 3.48
N ALA A 449 -16.69 2.48 3.36
CA ALA A 449 -15.51 3.03 2.69
C ALA A 449 -14.75 4.01 3.60
N ALA A 450 -13.43 3.87 3.67
CA ALA A 450 -12.50 4.76 4.35
C ALA A 450 -11.69 5.53 3.31
N ASP A 451 -12.00 6.82 3.13
CA ASP A 451 -11.29 7.70 2.22
C ASP A 451 -10.07 8.31 2.93
N LEU A 452 -8.86 7.85 2.59
CA LEU A 452 -7.64 8.29 3.27
C LEU A 452 -7.02 9.55 2.64
N ARG A 453 -7.65 10.11 1.60
CA ARG A 453 -7.14 11.30 0.90
C ARG A 453 -7.22 12.52 1.82
N GLY A 454 -6.10 13.19 2.01
CA GLY A 454 -6.01 14.41 2.82
C GLY A 454 -6.11 14.20 4.33
N LEU A 455 -6.31 12.96 4.81
CA LEU A 455 -6.38 12.64 6.23
C LEU A 455 -5.00 12.53 6.86
N HIS A 456 -4.85 13.08 8.05
CA HIS A 456 -3.69 12.80 8.91
C HIS A 456 -3.81 11.43 9.58
N ASP A 457 -2.71 10.87 10.11
CA ASP A 457 -2.69 9.48 10.59
C ASP A 457 -3.78 9.13 11.60
N CYS A 458 -4.08 9.98 12.58
CA CYS A 458 -5.17 9.69 13.53
C CYS A 458 -6.55 9.60 12.86
N GLU A 459 -6.84 10.47 11.88
CA GLU A 459 -8.07 10.40 11.09
C GLU A 459 -8.08 9.15 10.21
N ARG A 460 -6.93 8.75 9.65
CA ARG A 460 -6.81 7.48 8.90
C ARG A 460 -7.14 6.29 9.79
N VAL A 461 -6.61 6.23 11.00
CA VAL A 461 -6.91 5.15 11.95
C VAL A 461 -8.41 5.10 12.25
N GLU A 462 -9.03 6.25 12.54
CA GLU A 462 -10.48 6.32 12.79
C GLU A 462 -11.30 5.83 11.58
N ALA A 463 -10.98 6.31 10.38
CA ALA A 463 -11.62 5.89 9.14
C ALA A 463 -11.45 4.38 8.89
N MET A 464 -10.24 3.85 9.06
CA MET A 464 -9.93 2.43 8.88
C MET A 464 -10.62 1.54 9.93
N LEU A 465 -10.74 1.98 11.18
CA LEU A 465 -11.51 1.27 12.21
C LEU A 465 -13.00 1.19 11.86
N SER A 466 -13.56 2.24 11.23
CA SER A 466 -14.96 2.24 10.82
C SER A 466 -15.29 1.14 9.81
N ILE A 467 -14.34 0.78 8.94
CA ILE A 467 -14.49 -0.27 7.94
C ILE A 467 -13.95 -1.65 8.38
N ALA A 468 -13.38 -1.76 9.58
CA ALA A 468 -12.93 -3.03 10.14
C ALA A 468 -14.11 -3.87 10.66
N HIS A 469 -13.94 -5.19 10.68
CA HIS A 469 -14.96 -6.11 11.19
C HIS A 469 -15.30 -5.77 12.65
N PRO A 470 -16.59 -5.72 13.07
CA PRO A 470 -16.98 -5.29 14.41
C PRO A 470 -16.26 -6.01 15.56
N GLN A 471 -16.00 -7.31 15.41
CA GLN A 471 -15.28 -8.11 16.44
C GLN A 471 -13.80 -7.71 16.61
N TRP A 472 -13.19 -7.10 15.59
CA TRP A 472 -11.77 -6.72 15.60
C TRP A 472 -11.54 -5.27 15.97
N ARG A 473 -12.56 -4.40 15.88
CA ARG A 473 -12.41 -2.95 16.14
C ARG A 473 -11.79 -2.62 17.49
N ALA A 474 -12.20 -3.29 18.56
CA ALA A 474 -11.66 -3.03 19.91
C ALA A 474 -10.18 -3.44 20.03
N ALA A 475 -9.81 -4.60 19.48
CA ALA A 475 -8.42 -5.07 19.46
C ALA A 475 -7.54 -4.17 18.58
N LEU A 476 -8.01 -3.83 17.37
CA LEU A 476 -7.32 -2.93 16.46
C LEU A 476 -7.16 -1.52 17.04
N ALA A 477 -8.16 -1.00 17.74
CA ALA A 477 -8.05 0.31 18.42
C ALA A 477 -7.02 0.29 19.56
N LYS A 478 -6.89 -0.85 20.26
CA LYS A 478 -5.83 -1.05 21.25
C LYS A 478 -4.46 -1.12 20.57
N ASP A 479 -4.32 -1.94 19.54
CA ASP A 479 -3.06 -2.11 18.81
C ASP A 479 -2.65 -0.83 18.06
N ALA A 480 -3.61 -0.03 17.60
CA ALA A 480 -3.35 1.26 16.97
C ALA A 480 -2.45 2.13 17.85
N ARG A 481 -2.56 2.06 19.18
CA ARG A 481 -1.75 2.84 20.13
C ARG A 481 -0.25 2.58 20.02
N THR A 482 0.17 1.48 19.38
CA THR A 482 1.59 1.20 19.14
C THR A 482 2.13 1.90 17.90
N LEU A 483 1.28 2.46 17.03
CA LEU A 483 1.71 3.17 15.82
C LEU A 483 2.36 4.50 16.17
N PRO A 484 3.49 4.91 15.59
CA PRO A 484 4.18 6.16 15.95
C PRO A 484 3.28 7.42 15.98
N SER A 485 2.30 7.51 15.09
CA SER A 485 1.33 8.61 15.04
C SER A 485 0.23 8.54 16.11
N MET A 486 -0.14 7.33 16.53
CA MET A 486 -1.11 7.07 17.60
C MET A 486 -0.45 6.92 18.97
N GLN A 487 0.87 6.72 18.96
CA GLN A 487 1.73 7.01 20.07
C GLN A 487 1.62 8.49 20.41
N GLY A 488 0.84 9.32 19.69
CA GLY A 488 0.23 10.60 20.07
C GLY A 488 -1.05 10.54 20.94
N VAL A 489 -1.16 9.56 21.83
CA VAL A 489 -1.54 9.76 23.26
C VAL A 489 -0.30 9.93 24.14
N GLY A 490 0.85 9.59 23.58
CA GLY A 490 2.17 10.14 23.84
C GLY A 490 2.57 11.16 22.76
N ALA A 491 1.97 12.35 22.82
CA ALA A 491 2.49 13.52 22.11
C ALA A 491 3.95 13.89 22.46
N ILE A 492 4.58 13.09 23.33
CA ILE A 492 5.89 13.31 23.90
C ILE A 492 6.62 11.97 23.83
N PRO A 493 7.55 11.81 22.88
CA PRO A 493 8.42 10.64 22.86
C PRO A 493 9.18 10.56 24.19
N ALA A 494 9.67 9.38 24.57
CA ALA A 494 10.50 9.24 25.74
C ALA A 494 11.69 10.23 25.65
N GLN A 495 11.82 11.11 26.65
CA GLN A 495 12.86 12.12 26.69
C GLN A 495 13.92 11.74 27.71
N LEU A 496 15.18 11.81 27.31
CA LEU A 496 16.28 11.80 28.26
C LEU A 496 16.33 13.18 28.93
N VAL A 497 16.13 13.23 30.24
CA VAL A 497 16.18 14.47 31.02
C VAL A 497 17.40 14.47 31.92
N ALA A 498 18.19 15.54 31.86
CA ALA A 498 19.36 15.72 32.70
C ALA A 498 18.96 16.23 34.08
N LEU A 499 19.38 15.53 35.13
CA LEU A 499 19.28 15.97 36.51
C LEU A 499 20.41 16.96 36.83
N ARG A 500 20.25 17.77 37.87
CA ARG A 500 21.25 18.78 38.23
C ARG A 500 22.55 18.19 38.77
N ASP A 501 22.53 16.95 39.22
CA ASP A 501 23.69 16.19 39.65
C ASP A 501 24.43 15.47 38.51
N GLY A 502 24.01 15.67 37.25
CA GLY A 502 24.63 15.10 36.06
C GLY A 502 24.12 13.73 35.65
N ARG A 503 23.24 13.10 36.44
CA ARG A 503 22.56 11.85 36.04
C ARG A 503 21.48 12.13 34.99
N HIS A 504 21.09 11.09 34.26
CA HIS A 504 20.04 11.16 33.25
C HIS A 504 18.88 10.24 33.63
N ALA A 505 17.66 10.75 33.53
CA ALA A 505 16.43 10.00 33.77
C ALA A 505 15.58 9.97 32.49
N VAL A 506 14.62 9.05 32.41
CA VAL A 506 13.70 8.90 31.27
C VAL A 506 12.33 9.45 31.65
N LEU A 507 11.87 10.47 30.95
CA LEU A 507 10.50 11.01 31.02
C LEU A 507 9.65 10.37 29.93
N ARG A 508 8.53 9.73 30.28
CA ARG A 508 7.63 9.08 29.31
C ARG A 508 6.18 9.03 29.80
N PRO A 509 5.21 8.79 28.91
CA PRO A 509 3.85 8.45 29.31
C PRO A 509 3.81 7.22 30.23
N ALA A 510 2.88 7.22 31.19
CA ALA A 510 2.62 6.06 32.04
C ALA A 510 1.71 5.06 31.32
N VAL A 511 1.97 3.77 31.51
CA VAL A 511 1.18 2.65 30.97
C VAL A 511 0.70 1.73 32.08
N ARG A 512 -0.25 0.83 31.78
CA ARG A 512 -0.77 -0.14 32.76
C ARG A 512 0.31 -0.98 33.44
N ALA A 513 1.35 -1.35 32.69
CA ALA A 513 2.49 -2.11 33.23
C ALA A 513 3.25 -1.37 34.34
N ASP A 514 3.12 -0.04 34.42
CA ASP A 514 3.77 0.79 35.45
C ASP A 514 3.01 0.79 36.78
N ILE A 515 1.78 0.26 36.86
CA ILE A 515 0.97 0.27 38.09
C ILE A 515 1.76 -0.21 39.32
N PRO A 516 2.53 -1.33 39.27
CA PRO A 516 3.33 -1.76 40.41
C PRO A 516 4.41 -0.74 40.81
N ALA A 517 5.10 -0.15 39.83
CA ALA A 517 6.16 0.84 40.07
C ALA A 517 5.60 2.18 40.58
N ILE A 518 4.42 2.58 40.11
CA ILE A 518 3.71 3.77 40.59
C ILE A 518 3.17 3.54 42.01
N ALA A 519 2.70 2.34 42.32
CA ALA A 519 2.28 1.99 43.68
C ALA A 519 3.46 2.05 44.67
N ASP A 520 4.61 1.48 44.31
CA ASP A 520 5.85 1.60 45.11
C ASP A 520 6.26 3.07 45.28
N TYR A 521 6.22 3.85 44.19
CA TYR A 521 6.47 5.28 44.24
C TYR A 521 5.56 6.02 45.22
N ILE A 522 4.25 5.73 45.22
CA ILE A 522 3.28 6.35 46.15
C ILE A 522 3.60 5.97 47.60
N GLY A 523 3.99 4.72 47.86
CA GLY A 523 4.41 4.27 49.18
C GLY A 523 5.67 5.00 49.68
N ARG A 524 6.61 5.29 48.77
CA ARG A 524 7.85 6.02 49.07
C ARG A 524 7.68 7.54 49.21
N LEU A 525 6.51 8.11 48.92
CA LEU A 525 6.26 9.54 49.18
C LEU A 525 6.24 9.81 50.69
N SER A 526 6.78 10.95 51.11
CA SER A 526 6.64 11.37 52.51
C SER A 526 5.19 11.70 52.84
N GLU A 527 4.78 11.62 54.11
CA GLU A 527 3.43 12.04 54.54
C GLU A 527 3.13 13.48 54.14
N ALA A 528 4.11 14.38 54.21
CA ALA A 528 3.97 15.76 53.79
C ALA A 528 3.76 15.91 52.27
N ASP A 529 4.43 15.10 51.45
CA ASP A 529 4.25 15.11 49.99
C ASP A 529 2.89 14.53 49.61
N ARG A 530 2.44 13.44 50.26
CA ARG A 530 1.08 12.90 50.06
C ARG A 530 0.03 13.93 50.47
N PHE A 531 0.21 14.56 51.64
CA PHE A 531 -0.71 15.57 52.15
C PHE A 531 -0.88 16.74 51.18
N THR A 532 0.22 17.27 50.67
CA THR A 532 0.19 18.41 49.74
C THR A 532 -0.25 18.04 48.32
N ARG A 533 0.02 16.81 47.88
CA ARG A 533 -0.40 16.30 46.55
C ARG A 533 -1.88 16.02 46.45
N TYR A 534 -2.46 15.46 47.51
CA TYR A 534 -3.87 15.02 47.55
C TYR A 534 -4.76 15.96 48.37
N MET A 535 -4.24 17.15 48.73
CA MET A 535 -4.97 18.18 49.47
C MET A 535 -5.65 17.64 50.73
N GLY A 536 -4.96 16.77 51.47
CA GLY A 536 -5.47 16.18 52.70
C GLY A 536 -4.81 14.86 53.08
N THR A 537 -5.26 14.28 54.19
CA THR A 537 -4.74 12.99 54.68
C THR A 537 -5.45 11.84 53.96
N VAL A 538 -4.84 11.34 52.88
CA VAL A 538 -5.30 10.14 52.18
C VAL A 538 -4.35 8.98 52.51
N SER A 539 -4.91 7.84 52.93
CA SER A 539 -4.08 6.65 53.22
C SER A 539 -3.42 6.10 51.97
N GLU A 540 -2.21 5.57 52.10
CA GLU A 540 -1.51 4.89 51.01
C GLU A 540 -2.38 3.80 50.39
N ARG A 541 -3.03 2.96 51.22
CA ARG A 541 -3.93 1.90 50.78
C ARG A 541 -5.07 2.40 49.90
N ALA A 542 -5.62 3.59 50.16
CA ALA A 542 -6.66 4.18 49.33
C ALA A 542 -6.10 4.71 48.00
N LEU A 543 -4.86 5.20 48.00
CA LEU A 543 -4.20 5.68 46.80
C LEU A 543 -3.79 4.53 45.87
N THR A 544 -3.28 3.43 46.43
CA THR A 544 -2.81 2.24 45.70
C THR A 544 -3.89 1.18 45.49
N ASP A 545 -5.15 1.51 45.77
CA ASP A 545 -6.28 0.61 45.54
C ASP A 545 -6.31 0.14 44.06
N PRO A 546 -6.41 -1.18 43.79
CA PRO A 546 -6.37 -1.69 42.43
C PRO A 546 -7.45 -1.13 41.51
N SER A 547 -8.66 -0.87 42.00
CA SER A 547 -9.73 -0.29 41.19
C SER A 547 -9.44 1.16 40.83
N ARG A 548 -8.85 1.94 41.75
CA ARG A 548 -8.36 3.29 41.47
C ARG A 548 -7.20 3.29 40.49
N MET A 549 -6.19 2.45 40.71
CA MET A 549 -5.01 2.33 39.84
C MET A 549 -5.38 1.92 38.42
N ASN A 550 -6.23 0.89 38.28
CA ASN A 550 -6.71 0.48 36.97
C ASN A 550 -7.52 1.59 36.29
N ARG A 551 -8.37 2.34 37.02
CA ARG A 551 -9.10 3.48 36.44
C ARG A 551 -8.17 4.58 35.91
N LEU A 552 -7.07 4.84 36.60
CA LEU A 552 -6.12 5.88 36.22
C LEU A 552 -5.17 5.44 35.11
N TYR A 553 -4.80 4.16 35.07
CA TYR A 553 -3.74 3.66 34.19
C TYR A 553 -4.20 2.52 33.27
N ASP A 554 -5.50 2.42 32.96
CA ASP A 554 -6.05 1.39 32.08
C ASP A 554 -5.46 1.47 30.65
N GLU A 555 -5.46 0.33 29.95
CA GLU A 555 -5.05 0.20 28.55
C GLU A 555 -5.90 1.06 27.59
N THR A 556 -7.10 1.49 28.02
CA THR A 556 -8.02 2.30 27.21
C THR A 556 -7.83 3.80 27.37
N LEU A 557 -6.90 4.27 28.24
CA LEU A 557 -6.63 5.68 28.58
C LEU A 557 -7.10 6.64 27.47
N ASP A 558 -8.28 7.26 27.69
CA ASP A 558 -8.82 8.24 26.77
C ASP A 558 -8.09 9.54 27.04
N TYR A 559 -7.19 9.87 26.13
CA TYR A 559 -6.27 10.98 26.20
C TYR A 559 -6.92 12.35 26.05
N ARG A 560 -8.18 12.36 25.61
CA ARG A 560 -9.03 13.55 25.68
C ARG A 560 -9.57 13.76 27.09
N GLU A 561 -9.60 12.72 27.93
CA GLU A 561 -10.15 12.78 29.28
C GLU A 561 -9.07 12.73 30.36
N HIS A 562 -7.95 12.06 30.12
CA HIS A 562 -6.89 11.84 31.09
C HIS A 562 -5.52 11.64 30.44
N ALA A 563 -4.45 12.22 31.01
CA ALA A 563 -3.07 11.90 30.66
C ALA A 563 -2.19 11.76 31.91
N ALA A 564 -1.18 10.88 31.85
CA ALA A 564 -0.22 10.68 32.92
C ALA A 564 1.22 10.50 32.40
N PHE A 565 2.17 11.16 33.05
CA PHE A 565 3.60 11.08 32.73
C PHE A 565 4.41 10.68 33.96
N LEU A 566 5.47 9.91 33.75
CA LEU A 566 6.41 9.52 34.80
C LEU A 566 7.85 9.86 34.42
N ILE A 567 8.68 10.06 35.44
CA ILE A 567 10.14 10.11 35.31
C ILE A 567 10.72 8.88 35.99
N GLU A 568 11.54 8.12 35.28
CA GLU A 568 12.18 6.89 35.72
C GLU A 568 13.71 7.05 35.74
N LEU A 569 14.34 6.61 36.82
CA LEU A 569 15.80 6.53 36.97
C LEU A 569 16.14 5.17 37.54
N ASP A 570 17.04 4.43 36.88
CA ASP A 570 17.49 3.09 37.31
C ASP A 570 16.33 2.11 37.59
N ARG A 571 15.29 2.15 36.73
CA ARG A 571 14.04 1.37 36.87
C ARG A 571 13.13 1.75 38.05
N GLU A 572 13.42 2.85 38.74
CA GLU A 572 12.56 3.40 39.78
C GLU A 572 11.83 4.66 39.30
N VAL A 573 10.53 4.75 39.59
CA VAL A 573 9.75 5.98 39.36
C VAL A 573 10.13 7.03 40.42
N ILE A 574 10.51 8.22 39.98
CA ILE A 574 10.95 9.34 40.83
C ILE A 574 10.05 10.58 40.74
N GLY A 575 9.15 10.63 39.77
CA GLY A 575 8.15 11.69 39.62
C GLY A 575 6.99 11.28 38.75
N VAL A 576 5.81 11.83 39.03
CA VAL A 576 4.57 11.55 38.30
C VAL A 576 3.75 12.84 38.15
N SER A 577 3.15 13.05 36.98
CA SER A 577 2.15 14.08 36.74
C SER A 577 0.90 13.53 36.07
N HIS A 578 -0.21 14.23 36.25
CA HIS A 578 -1.49 13.90 35.61
C HIS A 578 -2.18 15.15 35.09
N ALA A 579 -3.02 14.98 34.07
CA ALA A 579 -4.01 15.95 33.60
C ALA A 579 -5.38 15.28 33.45
N PHE A 580 -6.41 15.83 34.09
CA PHE A 580 -7.79 15.32 34.03
C PHE A 580 -8.71 16.36 33.42
N ARG A 581 -9.54 16.00 32.44
CA ARG A 581 -10.50 16.93 31.86
C ARG A 581 -11.57 17.30 32.89
N ILE A 582 -11.90 18.58 32.98
CA ILE A 582 -12.99 19.06 33.84
C ILE A 582 -14.12 19.62 32.96
N GLY A 583 -15.31 19.02 33.10
CA GLY A 583 -16.52 19.46 32.39
C GLY A 583 -16.45 19.18 30.88
N GLN A 584 -17.30 19.86 30.11
CA GLN A 584 -17.43 19.64 28.66
C GLN A 584 -16.46 20.50 27.81
N GLY A 585 -15.71 21.42 28.43
CA GLY A 585 -14.75 22.31 27.74
C GLY A 585 -13.34 21.73 27.60
N GLY A 586 -12.42 22.48 26.97
CA GLY A 586 -11.01 22.10 26.81
C GLY A 586 -10.13 22.36 28.04
N THR A 587 -10.69 22.29 29.24
CA THR A 587 -9.97 22.62 30.50
C THR A 587 -9.55 21.37 31.24
N TYR A 588 -8.31 21.35 31.73
CA TYR A 588 -7.74 20.20 32.43
C TYR A 588 -7.18 20.57 33.80
N GLU A 589 -7.50 19.77 34.81
CA GLU A 589 -6.85 19.78 36.12
C GLU A 589 -5.48 19.10 36.02
N VAL A 590 -4.41 19.83 36.30
CA VAL A 590 -3.04 19.32 36.27
C VAL A 590 -2.47 19.15 37.67
N SER A 591 -1.69 18.09 37.85
CA SER A 591 -1.17 17.74 39.17
C SER A 591 0.18 17.03 39.13
N TYR A 592 0.97 17.19 40.21
CA TYR A 592 2.40 16.86 40.22
C TYR A 592 2.84 16.28 41.55
N SER A 593 3.64 15.22 41.51
CA SER A 593 4.39 14.74 42.66
C SER A 593 5.79 14.30 42.27
N ARG A 594 6.70 14.30 43.23
CA ARG A 594 8.05 13.76 43.11
C ARG A 594 8.48 13.15 44.45
N ARG A 595 9.42 12.22 44.43
CA ARG A 595 10.02 11.77 45.68
C ARG A 595 10.85 12.88 46.34
N SER A 596 10.89 12.88 47.66
CA SER A 596 11.51 13.92 48.48
C SER A 596 13.04 13.91 48.40
N ASP A 597 13.64 12.71 48.32
CA ASP A 597 15.06 12.41 48.14
C ASP A 597 15.63 12.92 46.80
N PHE A 598 14.79 13.12 45.78
CA PHE A 598 15.16 13.79 44.52
C PHE A 598 14.79 15.29 44.49
N GLY A 599 14.78 15.92 45.66
CA GLY A 599 14.56 17.36 45.79
C GLY A 599 15.55 18.19 44.98
N ARG A 600 15.06 19.30 44.40
CA ARG A 600 15.86 20.30 43.66
C ARG A 600 16.53 19.77 42.38
N GLN A 601 16.18 18.58 41.88
CA GLN A 601 16.73 18.00 40.64
C GLN A 601 16.05 18.45 39.34
N GLY A 602 15.06 19.36 39.39
CA GLY A 602 14.38 19.87 38.19
C GLY A 602 13.17 19.05 37.71
N LEU A 603 12.85 17.93 38.37
CA LEU A 603 11.76 17.01 37.98
C LEU A 603 10.42 17.69 37.70
N GLY A 604 9.99 18.63 38.55
CA GLY A 604 8.72 19.35 38.36
C GLY A 604 8.70 20.21 37.09
N THR A 605 9.84 20.77 36.69
CA THR A 605 9.96 21.52 35.43
C THR A 605 9.79 20.60 34.23
N HIS A 606 10.43 19.42 34.25
CA HIS A 606 10.32 18.43 33.18
C HIS A 606 8.89 17.89 33.03
N LEU A 607 8.24 17.56 34.15
CA LEU A 607 6.84 17.13 34.15
C LEU A 607 5.87 18.23 33.67
N MET A 608 6.15 19.50 33.99
CA MET A 608 5.36 20.63 33.48
C MET A 608 5.54 20.83 31.98
N HIS A 609 6.78 20.74 31.47
CA HIS A 609 7.04 20.76 30.04
C HIS A 609 6.31 19.63 29.32
N ALA A 610 6.32 18.42 29.89
CA ALA A 610 5.53 17.34 29.36
C ALA A 610 4.04 17.69 29.30
N LEU A 611 3.46 18.18 30.38
CA LEU A 611 2.05 18.56 30.34
C LEU A 611 1.75 19.66 29.32
N ILE A 612 2.62 20.66 29.14
CA ILE A 612 2.42 21.72 28.14
C ILE A 612 2.46 21.15 26.72
N ASP A 613 3.46 20.34 26.38
CA ASP A 613 3.59 19.74 25.04
C ASP A 613 2.39 18.84 24.73
N TRP A 614 1.96 18.05 25.72
CA TRP A 614 0.76 17.23 25.60
C TRP A 614 -0.49 18.10 25.43
N GLY A 615 -0.64 19.17 26.21
CA GLY A 615 -1.80 20.05 26.12
C GLY A 615 -1.96 20.67 24.73
N VAL A 616 -0.85 21.08 24.10
CA VAL A 616 -0.88 21.59 22.72
C VAL A 616 -1.37 20.52 21.76
N ALA A 617 -0.82 19.30 21.85
CA ALA A 617 -1.18 18.20 20.96
C ALA A 617 -2.61 17.67 21.19
N ALA A 618 -3.09 17.69 22.43
CA ALA A 618 -4.43 17.25 22.81
C ALA A 618 -5.51 18.32 22.56
N GLY A 619 -5.15 19.51 22.08
CA GLY A 619 -6.09 20.63 21.90
C GLY A 619 -6.64 21.18 23.22
N ALA A 620 -5.89 21.07 24.31
CA ALA A 620 -6.26 21.66 25.59
C ALA A 620 -6.22 23.19 25.52
N GLU A 621 -7.28 23.83 25.96
CA GLU A 621 -7.40 25.29 26.00
C GLU A 621 -6.74 25.84 27.27
N ASN A 622 -7.05 25.22 28.41
CA ASN A 622 -6.72 25.75 29.74
C ASN A 622 -6.18 24.67 30.67
N PHE A 623 -5.17 25.04 31.45
CA PHE A 623 -4.75 24.28 32.63
C PHE A 623 -5.24 24.96 33.91
N TYR A 624 -5.69 24.11 34.82
CA TYR A 624 -6.18 24.46 36.14
C TYR A 624 -5.43 23.61 37.17
N ALA A 625 -5.02 24.21 38.30
CA ALA A 625 -4.43 23.46 39.40
C ALA A 625 -4.73 24.14 40.73
N THR A 626 -4.90 23.35 41.79
CA THR A 626 -5.11 23.88 43.15
C THR A 626 -3.99 23.42 44.07
N THR A 627 -3.52 24.32 44.93
CA THR A 627 -2.53 23.96 45.96
C THR A 627 -2.72 24.78 47.23
N TYR A 628 -2.07 24.38 48.32
CA TYR A 628 -2.14 25.12 49.58
C TYR A 628 -1.40 26.46 49.52
N ARG A 629 -2.08 27.51 49.97
CA ARG A 629 -1.56 28.89 50.07
C ARG A 629 -0.27 28.94 50.90
N ASN A 630 -0.28 28.34 52.09
CA ASN A 630 0.83 28.48 53.05
C ASN A 630 1.66 27.19 53.24
N LYS A 631 1.20 26.04 52.74
CA LYS A 631 1.84 24.74 52.98
C LYS A 631 2.60 24.18 51.78
N ASN A 632 2.54 24.82 50.61
CA ASN A 632 3.26 24.35 49.41
C ASN A 632 3.95 25.48 48.61
N PRO A 633 4.91 26.22 49.21
CA PRO A 633 5.56 27.36 48.55
C PRO A 633 6.37 26.96 47.30
N ARG A 634 6.84 25.70 47.24
CA ARG A 634 7.60 25.20 46.09
C ARG A 634 6.72 25.01 44.85
N MET A 635 5.50 24.52 45.03
CA MET A 635 4.57 24.33 43.93
C MET A 635 4.08 25.65 43.36
N ARG A 636 3.78 26.60 44.26
CA ARG A 636 3.48 27.99 43.90
C ARG A 636 4.59 28.62 43.06
N SER A 637 5.84 28.52 43.52
CA SER A 637 6.99 29.02 42.77
C SER A 637 7.17 28.36 41.39
N LEU A 638 6.75 27.10 41.22
CA LEU A 638 6.74 26.46 39.89
C LEU A 638 5.69 27.11 39.00
N PHE A 639 4.44 27.24 39.47
CA PHE A 639 3.35 27.84 38.71
C PHE A 639 3.66 29.30 38.31
N ASP A 640 4.15 30.10 39.27
CA ASP A 640 4.53 31.50 39.03
C ASP A 640 5.61 31.58 37.93
N ARG A 641 6.62 30.68 37.97
CA ARG A 641 7.69 30.63 36.96
C ARG A 641 7.17 30.30 35.56
N PHE A 642 6.13 29.48 35.47
CA PHE A 642 5.54 29.08 34.19
C PHE A 642 4.48 30.06 33.69
N GLY A 643 4.17 31.12 34.43
CA GLY A 643 3.23 32.16 33.99
C GLY A 643 1.76 31.86 34.31
N PHE A 644 1.49 30.97 35.27
CA PHE A 644 0.13 30.77 35.75
C PHE A 644 -0.35 31.97 36.57
N SER A 645 -1.62 32.32 36.42
CA SER A 645 -2.27 33.36 37.20
C SER A 645 -2.90 32.77 38.46
N ALA A 646 -2.48 33.29 39.62
CA ALA A 646 -2.98 32.87 40.92
C ALA A 646 -4.29 33.57 41.28
N HIS A 647 -5.26 32.80 41.76
CA HIS A 647 -6.57 33.26 42.20
C HIS A 647 -6.84 32.70 43.59
N ALA A 648 -7.37 33.53 44.50
CA ALA A 648 -7.85 33.01 45.78
C ALA A 648 -8.99 32.03 45.52
N ASP A 649 -8.96 30.89 46.20
CA ASP A 649 -10.08 29.97 46.16
C ASP A 649 -11.24 30.59 46.96
N PRO A 650 -12.44 30.75 46.35
CA PRO A 650 -13.57 31.39 47.03
C PRO A 650 -14.14 30.51 48.16
N ASP A 651 -13.92 29.20 48.11
CA ASP A 651 -14.53 28.23 49.03
C ASP A 651 -13.54 27.67 50.07
N ASP A 652 -12.22 27.81 49.85
CA ASP A 652 -11.18 27.44 50.83
C ASP A 652 -10.08 28.51 50.99
N TYR A 653 -10.10 29.22 52.12
CA TYR A 653 -9.10 30.25 52.46
C TYR A 653 -7.64 29.71 52.47
N ASN A 654 -7.46 28.42 52.74
CA ASN A 654 -6.15 27.76 52.74
C ASN A 654 -5.67 27.34 51.36
N ALA A 655 -6.52 27.43 50.33
CA ALA A 655 -6.19 27.07 48.96
C ALA A 655 -5.93 28.30 48.08
N VAL A 656 -5.18 28.06 47.01
CA VAL A 656 -4.96 28.98 45.90
C VAL A 656 -5.08 28.20 44.61
N SER A 657 -5.89 28.72 43.69
CA SER A 657 -6.14 28.17 42.36
C SER A 657 -5.24 28.86 41.34
N TYR A 658 -4.65 28.08 40.43
CA TYR A 658 -3.79 28.55 39.35
C TYR A 658 -4.44 28.23 38.00
N ARG A 659 -4.42 29.22 37.09
CA ARG A 659 -4.96 29.07 35.73
C ARG A 659 -3.99 29.60 34.70
N ALA A 660 -3.90 28.94 33.55
CA ALA A 660 -3.16 29.40 32.39
C ALA A 660 -3.77 28.85 31.10
N THR A 661 -3.68 29.61 30.01
CA THR A 661 -3.98 29.09 28.68
C THR A 661 -2.78 28.29 28.18
N VAL A 662 -3.04 27.12 27.60
CA VAL A 662 -1.96 26.22 27.15
C VAL A 662 -1.12 26.88 26.05
N HIS A 663 -1.77 27.63 25.16
CA HIS A 663 -1.11 28.38 24.10
C HIS A 663 -0.07 29.38 24.65
N GLU A 664 -0.41 30.12 25.71
CA GLU A 664 0.51 31.10 26.30
C GLU A 664 1.69 30.42 27.01
N LEU A 665 1.45 29.30 27.70
CA LEU A 665 2.51 28.48 28.30
C LEU A 665 3.51 27.99 27.23
N ALA A 666 3.00 27.50 26.10
CA ALA A 666 3.83 27.02 24.99
C ALA A 666 4.64 28.17 24.36
N ARG A 667 4.01 29.33 24.14
CA ARG A 667 4.67 30.53 23.61
C ARG A 667 5.82 31.00 24.50
N GLN A 668 5.59 31.11 25.81
CA GLN A 668 6.63 31.52 26.76
C GLN A 668 7.81 30.55 26.81
N ARG A 669 7.54 29.25 26.70
CA ARG A 669 8.58 28.22 26.63
C ARG A 669 9.43 28.36 25.37
N ALA A 670 8.82 28.57 24.20
CA ALA A 670 9.54 28.76 22.94
C ALA A 670 10.50 29.96 23.00
N VAL A 671 10.04 31.09 23.55
CA VAL A 671 10.86 32.30 23.74
C VAL A 671 12.06 32.03 24.66
N ARG A 672 11.86 31.31 25.78
CA ARG A 672 12.96 30.96 26.70
C ARG A 672 13.96 29.99 26.08
N ALA A 673 13.49 29.04 25.28
CA ALA A 673 14.35 28.10 24.58
C ALA A 673 15.25 28.82 23.56
N GLN A 674 14.69 29.75 22.77
CA GLN A 674 15.44 30.59 21.82
C GLN A 674 16.50 31.46 22.54
N ALA A 675 16.14 32.10 23.65
CA ALA A 675 17.09 32.89 24.44
C ALA A 675 18.24 32.04 25.02
N THR A 676 17.94 30.82 25.46
CA THR A 676 18.95 29.89 25.99
C THR A 676 19.88 29.37 24.90
N ALA A 677 19.34 29.07 23.71
CA ALA A 677 20.12 28.66 22.55
C ALA A 677 21.08 29.78 22.10
N ALA A 678 20.60 31.02 21.99
CA ALA A 678 21.42 32.18 21.64
C ALA A 678 22.58 32.44 22.65
N LEU A 679 22.33 32.23 23.94
CA LEU A 679 23.35 32.32 24.99
C LEU A 679 24.39 31.19 24.91
N ALA A 680 23.96 29.96 24.63
CA ALA A 680 24.86 28.82 24.46
C ALA A 680 25.73 28.96 23.19
N GLU A 681 25.17 29.51 22.12
CA GLU A 681 25.86 29.80 20.87
C GLU A 681 26.89 30.92 21.04
N SER A 682 26.54 31.99 21.78
CA SER A 682 27.47 33.05 22.18
C SER A 682 28.61 32.52 23.08
N ALA A 683 28.32 31.61 24.00
CA ALA A 683 29.32 30.98 24.87
C ALA A 683 30.25 30.00 24.12
N ARG A 684 29.76 29.34 23.05
CA ARG A 684 30.59 28.53 22.14
C ARG A 684 31.49 29.41 21.27
N ALA A 685 30.95 30.51 20.73
CA ALA A 685 31.72 31.48 19.95
C ALA A 685 32.87 32.11 20.78
N ALA A 686 32.64 32.36 22.07
CA ALA A 686 33.67 32.86 22.99
C ALA A 686 34.75 31.84 23.39
N ARG A 687 34.56 30.54 23.09
CA ARG A 687 35.52 29.46 23.39
C ARG A 687 36.27 28.94 22.15
N ALA A 688 36.02 29.51 20.97
CA ALA A 688 36.82 29.21 19.78
C ALA A 688 38.23 29.82 19.94
N PRO A 689 39.33 29.04 19.85
CA PRO A 689 40.67 29.59 19.96
C PRO A 689 40.98 30.50 18.76
N GLY A 690 41.27 31.78 19.04
CA GLY A 690 41.91 32.68 18.09
C GLY A 690 43.34 32.21 17.78
N GLY A 691 43.72 32.28 16.51
CA GLY A 691 44.85 31.58 15.91
C GLY A 691 46.25 31.92 16.43
N VAL A 692 47.14 30.94 16.27
CA VAL A 692 48.58 31.13 16.19
C VAL A 692 49.03 30.59 14.83
N ALA A 693 49.91 31.36 14.21
CA ALA A 693 50.29 31.32 12.81
C ALA A 693 51.01 30.05 12.35
N ASP A 694 50.66 29.68 11.13
CA ASP A 694 51.44 29.10 10.03
C ASP A 694 52.97 29.05 10.23
N GLN A 695 53.51 27.83 10.37
CA GLN A 695 54.81 27.41 9.84
C GLN A 695 54.90 25.87 9.91
N ASP A 696 55.39 25.27 8.82
CA ASP A 696 55.73 23.85 8.61
C ASP A 696 54.60 22.88 8.21
N SER A 697 54.28 22.84 6.91
CA SER A 697 54.19 21.54 6.20
C SER A 697 54.47 21.69 4.70
N ALA A 698 55.75 21.86 4.35
CA ALA A 698 56.29 21.23 3.16
C ALA A 698 56.75 19.81 3.56
N LEU A 699 56.63 18.86 2.62
CA LEU A 699 57.05 17.44 2.69
C LEU A 699 56.00 16.46 3.22
N ALA A 700 55.29 15.80 2.31
CA ALA A 700 55.58 14.40 1.96
C ALA A 700 54.49 13.86 1.02
N GLN A 701 54.84 13.82 -0.27
CA GLN A 701 54.25 12.93 -1.26
C GLN A 701 54.65 11.48 -0.94
N GLY A 702 53.75 10.52 -1.21
CA GLY A 702 54.11 9.16 -1.61
C GLY A 702 53.80 8.04 -0.61
N ALA A 703 52.67 7.36 -0.82
CA ALA A 703 52.54 5.90 -0.95
C ALA A 703 51.07 5.53 -1.24
#